data_AF-A0A813W151-F1
#
_entry.id   AF-A0A813W151-F1
#
_cell.length_a   1.000
_cell.length_b   1.000
_cell.length_c   1.000
_cell.angle_alpha   90.00
_cell.angle_beta   90.00
_cell.angle_gamma   90.00
#
_symmetry.space_group_name_H-M   'P 1'
#
loop_
_entity.id
_entity.type
_entity.pdbx_description
1 polymer ?
#
loop_
_entity_poly.entity_id
_entity_poly.type
_entity_poly.pdbx_seq_one_letter_code
_entity_poly.pdbx_strand_id
1 'polypeptide(L)'
;MLCSVTASLHTNSSLESTSSLSDDKSTDLNNVPEFKNINTNRLFLINDQVKLIVDLELFEQIQQESHGGWNKKMTEVPEKTIRVHRITEKGDVRIKFESDTSIRWTIYSFLLNKIDQKFESGESVLVNFDERVIKSCLKNNWDENYNKIVGQICKIISLKSNGDLLLNFNDTEYSMPRDLCYKILDPILDDNYSTANNLQESTKNAVDNFKKHGFENSKTIVNNTDQINIADYFVKKCSNGSLNKVKEVLEKFRYVLDEKSYGKTGLQASCYHGHLDIVNFLLNSGAQIDKTDLDGDTALHYACFGNQPEVVETLIKNNASLNCLNKNSCSPLHVAVNKQHVNCVRILVKYNCNTNIQDSYGDTPLHDIIGKKMTNEAIEIIDFLINSPELNFNLVNKRGFNIFHQACLKGNHIVTEKLLKKFPEVINIQKNDGYSALHLASLNGHKKIIECLLKAKVDLEMRTNRNQTALLLAISKFNFPIIEILVENYANVNAYDEDMDTGLHLISNETIYDKNSEKNSSPAKIKLSDLNKAIENLNQCEFISEVIETLPKEFKSNIRVIIAVYLIKNGANLYSRNKYNLSCLDFFKDEFTKKILIEYYSNLNCDINLSRLSLNYGLKSNESDRCKLCDEEPITVTFLPCNHKCVCIDCSIRIKKCLECHHVIKEKVDLNGTNLNFSKTEFSELLEKVKNMEEAQQCPICMERKKDTTFQCGHTVCNFCSKPLVNCHICREKIITKIRIYEN
;
A
#
# COMPACT_ATOMS: atom_id res chain seq x y z
N MET A 1 3.32 0.38 -10.26
CA MET A 1 4.29 1.36 -9.73
C MET A 1 3.64 2.12 -8.57
N LEU A 2 4.42 2.88 -7.80
CA LEU A 2 4.03 3.48 -6.53
C LEU A 2 3.37 4.85 -6.74
N CYS A 3 2.18 5.06 -6.16
CA CYS A 3 1.65 6.38 -5.82
C CYS A 3 2.45 6.95 -4.64
N SER A 4 3.00 8.14 -4.83
CA SER A 4 3.36 9.07 -3.75
C SER A 4 2.19 10.03 -3.55
N VAL A 5 1.47 9.89 -2.43
CA VAL A 5 0.67 10.98 -1.86
C VAL A 5 1.25 11.21 -0.47
N THR A 6 2.11 12.23 -0.38
CA THR A 6 2.66 12.77 0.85
C THR A 6 1.60 13.66 1.49
N ALA A 7 1.18 13.32 2.71
CA ALA A 7 0.43 14.20 3.59
C ALA A 7 1.42 15.12 4.30
N SER A 8 1.28 16.43 4.10
CA SER A 8 1.98 17.45 4.89
C SER A 8 1.30 17.58 6.25
N LEU A 9 2.08 17.35 7.30
CA LEU A 9 1.78 17.71 8.68
C LEU A 9 1.93 19.23 8.83
N HIS A 10 0.87 19.94 9.20
CA HIS A 10 0.96 21.31 9.70
C HIS A 10 0.85 21.29 11.22
N THR A 11 1.94 21.66 11.88
CA THR A 11 2.00 22.03 13.29
C THR A 11 1.47 23.45 13.46
N ASN A 12 0.50 23.61 14.36
CA ASN A 12 0.07 24.90 14.88
C ASN A 12 1.17 25.49 15.77
N SER A 13 1.53 26.75 15.54
CA SER A 13 2.04 27.64 16.58
C SER A 13 1.54 29.05 16.31
N SER A 14 0.65 29.47 17.19
CA SER A 14 0.15 30.82 17.45
C SER A 14 1.27 31.86 17.60
N LEU A 15 1.04 33.07 17.07
CA LEU A 15 1.49 34.33 17.66
C LEU A 15 0.65 35.50 17.10
N GLU A 16 0.49 36.49 17.96
CA GLU A 16 -0.60 37.46 18.04
C GLU A 16 -0.46 38.69 17.14
N SER A 17 -1.63 39.28 16.88
CA SER A 17 -1.97 40.71 16.69
C SER A 17 -0.90 41.75 16.35
N THR A 18 -1.22 42.64 15.39
CA THR A 18 -1.51 44.08 15.65
C THR A 18 -1.99 44.80 14.37
N SER A 19 -3.12 45.52 14.48
CA SER A 19 -3.48 46.87 13.96
C SER A 19 -2.80 47.42 12.69
N SER A 20 -3.42 48.17 11.76
CA SER A 20 -4.63 49.02 11.78
C SER A 20 -4.82 49.71 10.41
N LEU A 21 -6.09 49.96 10.06
CA LEU A 21 -6.70 51.14 9.39
C LEU A 21 -6.04 51.74 8.12
N SER A 22 -6.74 51.71 6.98
CA SER A 22 -7.59 52.83 6.50
C SER A 22 -8.06 52.66 5.04
N ASP A 23 -9.37 52.57 4.88
CA ASP A 23 -10.29 53.20 3.90
C ASP A 23 -10.03 53.24 2.37
N ASP A 24 -11.11 52.83 1.68
CA ASP A 24 -11.70 53.38 0.44
C ASP A 24 -11.03 53.14 -0.93
N LYS A 25 -11.57 52.18 -1.69
CA LYS A 25 -12.51 52.44 -2.81
C LYS A 25 -12.89 51.16 -3.55
N SER A 26 -14.19 51.00 -3.73
CA SER A 26 -14.88 50.04 -4.59
C SER A 26 -14.33 50.01 -6.02
N THR A 27 -13.96 48.82 -6.52
CA THR A 27 -14.25 48.41 -7.90
C THR A 27 -14.53 46.91 -7.90
N ASP A 28 -15.70 46.53 -8.38
CA ASP A 28 -16.09 45.15 -8.67
C ASP A 28 -15.06 44.50 -9.61
N LEU A 29 -14.36 43.48 -9.12
CA LEU A 29 -13.55 42.56 -9.93
C LEU A 29 -14.15 41.14 -9.85
N ASN A 30 -15.47 41.05 -10.06
CA ASN A 30 -16.15 39.83 -10.46
C ASN A 30 -16.36 39.88 -11.98
N ASN A 31 -15.29 39.59 -12.73
CA ASN A 31 -15.35 39.16 -14.14
C ASN A 31 -13.94 38.72 -14.58
N VAL A 32 -13.52 37.54 -14.12
CA VAL A 32 -12.45 36.78 -14.77
C VAL A 32 -13.15 35.68 -15.58
N PRO A 33 -13.05 35.67 -16.92
CA PRO A 33 -13.69 34.63 -17.72
C PRO A 33 -13.13 33.25 -17.35
N GLU A 34 -14.00 32.29 -17.04
CA GLU A 34 -13.62 30.90 -16.84
C GLU A 34 -13.15 30.28 -18.17
N PHE A 35 -11.84 30.13 -18.31
CA PHE A 35 -11.22 29.59 -19.51
C PHE A 35 -11.02 28.07 -19.41
N LYS A 36 -11.91 27.26 -20.02
CA LYS A 36 -11.75 25.80 -20.14
C LYS A 36 -12.25 25.26 -21.48
N ASN A 37 -11.32 24.77 -22.31
CA ASN A 37 -11.37 23.47 -23.02
C ASN A 37 -10.50 23.46 -24.29
N ILE A 38 -9.19 23.70 -24.14
CA ILE A 38 -8.21 23.27 -25.15
C ILE A 38 -7.20 22.38 -24.42
N ASN A 39 -6.99 21.17 -24.92
CA ASN A 39 -6.08 20.19 -24.33
C ASN A 39 -4.63 20.59 -24.65
N THR A 40 -4.07 21.49 -23.85
CA THR A 40 -2.70 22.02 -23.96
C THR A 40 -1.61 20.96 -23.81
N ASN A 41 -1.97 19.75 -23.36
CA ASN A 41 -1.10 18.56 -23.35
C ASN A 41 -0.59 18.14 -24.74
N ARG A 42 -1.12 18.74 -25.82
CA ARG A 42 -0.75 18.45 -27.22
C ARG A 42 0.15 19.51 -27.85
N LEU A 43 0.62 20.50 -27.08
CA LEU A 43 1.45 21.60 -27.60
C LEU A 43 2.96 21.32 -27.50
N PHE A 44 3.37 20.50 -26.53
CA PHE A 44 4.78 20.20 -26.27
C PHE A 44 4.98 18.69 -26.12
N LEU A 45 6.19 18.21 -26.43
CA LEU A 45 6.66 16.86 -26.12
C LEU A 45 7.72 16.90 -25.02
N ILE A 46 7.89 15.77 -24.33
CA ILE A 46 8.99 15.62 -23.36
C ILE A 46 10.32 15.80 -24.10
N ASN A 47 11.22 16.60 -23.51
CA ASN A 47 12.51 17.05 -24.04
C ASN A 47 12.49 18.14 -25.11
N ASP A 48 11.34 18.73 -25.45
CA ASP A 48 11.30 19.91 -26.30
C ASP A 48 12.10 21.07 -25.68
N GLN A 49 12.84 21.81 -26.52
CA GLN A 49 13.52 23.05 -26.13
C GLN A 49 12.57 24.24 -26.28
N VAL A 50 12.38 24.96 -25.17
CA VAL A 50 11.45 26.08 -25.04
C VAL A 50 12.14 27.34 -24.51
N LYS A 51 11.60 28.50 -24.89
CA LYS A 51 11.99 29.84 -24.43
C LYS A 51 10.76 30.60 -23.92
N LEU A 52 10.96 31.57 -23.03
CA LEU A 52 9.91 32.49 -22.59
C LEU A 52 9.62 33.52 -23.70
N ILE A 53 8.34 33.88 -23.90
CA ILE A 53 7.93 34.87 -24.91
C ILE A 53 7.54 36.25 -24.35
N VAL A 54 7.42 36.36 -23.03
CA VAL A 54 7.04 37.59 -22.33
C VAL A 54 8.22 38.17 -21.54
N ASP A 55 8.10 39.43 -21.12
CA ASP A 55 9.04 40.06 -20.20
C ASP A 55 8.85 39.58 -18.74
N LEU A 56 9.81 39.93 -17.88
CA LEU A 56 9.84 39.50 -16.48
C LEU A 56 8.63 39.97 -15.68
N GLU A 57 8.14 41.19 -15.95
CA GLU A 57 7.04 41.79 -15.23
C GLU A 57 5.71 41.08 -15.52
N LEU A 58 5.42 40.82 -16.80
CA LEU A 58 4.22 40.06 -17.18
C LEU A 58 4.34 38.57 -16.82
N PHE A 59 5.56 38.02 -16.88
CA PHE A 59 5.83 36.65 -16.43
C PHE A 59 5.50 36.48 -14.95
N GLU A 60 5.98 37.39 -14.08
CA GLU A 60 5.69 37.38 -12.65
C GLU A 60 4.18 37.45 -12.39
N GLN A 61 3.48 38.39 -13.02
CA GLN A 61 2.05 38.59 -12.83
C GLN A 61 1.23 37.34 -13.20
N ILE A 62 1.42 36.80 -14.41
CA ILE A 62 0.66 35.63 -14.88
C ILE A 62 1.02 34.37 -14.08
N GLN A 63 2.28 34.23 -13.68
CA GLN A 63 2.74 33.09 -12.90
C GLN A 63 2.21 33.10 -11.45
N GLN A 64 1.97 34.29 -10.87
CA GLN A 64 1.31 34.46 -9.56
C GLN A 64 -0.19 34.17 -9.63
N GLU A 65 -0.86 34.62 -10.68
CA GLU A 65 -2.30 34.40 -10.89
C GLU A 65 -2.63 32.95 -11.29
N SER A 66 -1.68 32.24 -11.90
CA SER A 66 -1.84 30.85 -12.34
C SER A 66 -1.41 29.82 -11.28
N HIS A 67 -1.64 28.54 -11.58
CA HIS A 67 -1.43 27.43 -10.63
C HIS A 67 0.04 27.05 -10.38
N GLY A 68 1.00 27.72 -11.02
CA GLY A 68 2.43 27.37 -10.95
C GLY A 68 3.19 28.00 -9.78
N GLY A 69 2.65 29.08 -9.19
CA GLY A 69 3.31 29.83 -8.12
C GLY A 69 4.57 30.57 -8.58
N TRP A 70 4.86 31.70 -7.93
CA TRP A 70 6.04 32.52 -8.20
C TRP A 70 7.12 32.32 -7.12
N ASN A 71 8.38 32.31 -7.53
CA ASN A 71 9.53 32.29 -6.64
C ASN A 71 10.57 33.28 -7.16
N LYS A 72 11.22 34.05 -6.26
CA LYS A 72 12.27 35.02 -6.60
C LYS A 72 13.42 34.42 -7.43
N LYS A 73 13.67 33.11 -7.34
CA LYS A 73 14.68 32.42 -8.18
C LYS A 73 14.25 32.22 -9.65
N MET A 74 12.97 32.38 -9.96
CA MET A 74 12.43 32.27 -11.33
C MET A 74 12.76 33.48 -12.22
N THR A 75 13.34 34.54 -11.66
CA THR A 75 13.86 35.68 -12.44
C THR A 75 15.01 35.30 -13.37
N GLU A 76 15.65 34.14 -13.16
CA GLU A 76 16.71 33.61 -14.03
C GLU A 76 16.20 32.82 -15.25
N VAL A 77 14.89 32.57 -15.36
CA VAL A 77 14.23 31.86 -16.48
C VAL A 77 14.37 32.55 -17.84
N PRO A 78 14.15 33.89 -17.98
CA PRO A 78 13.98 34.52 -19.28
C PRO A 78 15.21 34.43 -20.18
N GLU A 79 16.41 34.33 -19.60
CA GLU A 79 17.68 34.36 -20.33
C GLU A 79 18.19 32.96 -20.73
N LYS A 80 17.47 31.89 -20.36
CA LYS A 80 17.93 30.49 -20.55
C LYS A 80 17.01 29.72 -21.49
N THR A 81 17.60 28.87 -22.34
CA THR A 81 16.88 27.83 -23.08
C THR A 81 16.63 26.65 -22.14
N ILE A 82 15.40 26.11 -22.15
CA ILE A 82 14.97 25.15 -21.13
C ILE A 82 14.33 23.92 -21.78
N ARG A 83 14.47 22.76 -21.15
CA ARG A 83 13.84 21.51 -21.62
C ARG A 83 12.57 21.18 -20.86
N VAL A 84 11.56 20.75 -21.60
CA VAL A 84 10.32 20.19 -21.06
C VAL A 84 10.61 18.85 -20.38
N HIS A 85 10.47 18.78 -19.06
CA HIS A 85 10.68 17.54 -18.29
C HIS A 85 9.39 16.72 -18.17
N ARG A 86 8.25 17.40 -17.98
CA ARG A 86 6.93 16.76 -17.88
C ARG A 86 5.84 17.80 -18.15
N ILE A 87 4.71 17.37 -18.69
CA ILE A 87 3.50 18.20 -18.79
C ILE A 87 2.53 17.74 -17.69
N THR A 88 1.94 18.69 -16.98
CA THR A 88 1.01 18.41 -15.88
C THR A 88 -0.36 18.02 -16.41
N GLU A 89 -1.24 17.45 -15.57
CA GLU A 89 -2.62 17.10 -15.97
C GLU A 89 -3.44 18.32 -16.45
N LYS A 90 -3.06 19.54 -16.01
CA LYS A 90 -3.66 20.81 -16.45
C LYS A 90 -3.01 21.39 -17.72
N GLY A 91 -1.96 20.76 -18.22
CA GLY A 91 -1.21 21.19 -19.39
C GLY A 91 -0.09 22.19 -19.15
N ASP A 92 0.16 22.58 -17.90
CA ASP A 92 1.34 23.39 -17.54
C ASP A 92 2.63 22.59 -17.78
N VAL A 93 3.69 23.30 -18.17
CA VAL A 93 4.96 22.71 -18.56
C VAL A 93 5.90 22.72 -17.36
N ARG A 94 6.26 21.53 -16.88
CA ARG A 94 7.30 21.37 -15.87
C ARG A 94 8.65 21.31 -16.57
N ILE A 95 9.48 22.31 -16.28
CA ILE A 95 10.79 22.50 -16.90
C ILE A 95 11.92 21.96 -16.01
N LYS A 96 13.03 21.59 -16.66
CA LYS A 96 14.30 21.23 -16.01
C LYS A 96 15.45 21.97 -16.70
N PHE A 97 16.30 22.62 -15.91
CA PHE A 97 17.51 23.26 -16.41
C PHE A 97 18.60 22.23 -16.72
N GLU A 98 19.41 22.50 -17.75
CA GLU A 98 20.52 21.62 -18.11
C GLU A 98 21.65 21.64 -17.06
N SER A 99 21.82 22.75 -16.35
CA SER A 99 22.92 22.96 -15.40
C SER A 99 22.65 22.47 -13.96
N ASP A 100 21.39 22.18 -13.58
CA ASP A 100 21.06 21.81 -12.20
C ASP A 100 19.92 20.78 -12.16
N THR A 101 20.21 19.59 -11.63
CA THR A 101 19.30 18.42 -11.70
C THR A 101 18.22 18.43 -10.62
N SER A 102 18.31 19.33 -9.64
CA SER A 102 17.45 19.37 -8.46
C SER A 102 16.26 20.32 -8.59
N ILE A 103 16.38 21.38 -9.40
CA ILE A 103 15.39 22.45 -9.51
C ILE A 103 14.42 22.16 -10.66
N ARG A 104 13.12 22.10 -10.34
CA ARG A 104 12.04 21.90 -11.32
C ARG A 104 10.94 22.91 -11.07
N TRP A 105 10.61 23.71 -12.08
CA TRP A 105 9.54 24.71 -12.02
C TRP A 105 8.40 24.34 -12.94
N THR A 106 7.18 24.70 -12.56
CA THR A 106 5.97 24.52 -13.38
C THR A 106 5.61 25.87 -13.95
N ILE A 107 5.72 26.03 -15.27
CA ILE A 107 5.43 27.27 -15.98
C ILE A 107 4.14 27.08 -16.79
N TYR A 108 3.29 28.10 -16.81
CA TYR A 108 2.10 28.13 -17.65
C TYR A 108 2.49 27.98 -19.13
N SER A 109 1.89 27.01 -19.83
CA SER A 109 2.34 26.56 -21.15
C SER A 109 2.38 27.65 -22.22
N PHE A 110 1.49 28.65 -22.10
CA PHE A 110 1.35 29.72 -23.10
C PHE A 110 2.34 30.87 -22.93
N LEU A 111 3.16 30.84 -21.88
CA LEU A 111 4.29 31.77 -21.69
C LEU A 111 5.55 31.28 -22.40
N LEU A 112 5.51 30.06 -22.94
CA LEU A 112 6.63 29.37 -23.55
C LEU A 112 6.39 29.19 -25.04
N ASN A 113 7.43 29.34 -25.86
CA ASN A 113 7.41 28.93 -27.26
C ASN A 113 8.51 27.91 -27.55
N LYS A 114 8.26 27.00 -28.50
CA LYS A 114 9.22 25.99 -28.96
C LYS A 114 10.19 26.62 -29.96
N ILE A 115 11.49 26.44 -29.73
CA ILE A 115 12.54 27.15 -30.50
C ILE A 115 12.60 26.68 -31.96
N ASP A 116 12.46 25.38 -32.22
CA ASP A 116 12.61 24.78 -33.56
C ASP A 116 11.29 24.50 -34.29
N GLN A 117 10.26 25.31 -34.04
CA GLN A 117 8.95 25.09 -34.66
C GLN A 117 8.93 25.53 -36.13
N LYS A 118 8.79 24.55 -37.03
CA LYS A 118 8.61 24.75 -38.48
C LYS A 118 7.12 24.71 -38.84
N PHE A 119 6.72 25.61 -39.73
CA PHE A 119 5.34 25.79 -40.19
C PHE A 119 5.28 25.68 -41.71
N GLU A 120 4.30 24.94 -42.21
CA GLU A 120 4.04 24.78 -43.63
C GLU A 120 2.68 25.40 -44.01
N SER A 121 2.54 25.83 -45.27
CA SER A 121 1.27 26.33 -45.79
C SER A 121 0.23 25.21 -45.79
N GLY A 122 -0.98 25.49 -45.30
CA GLY A 122 -2.06 24.53 -45.17
C GLY A 122 -2.20 23.89 -43.78
N GLU A 123 -1.22 24.05 -42.89
CA GLU A 123 -1.27 23.49 -41.52
C GLU A 123 -2.20 24.29 -40.60
N SER A 124 -2.81 23.60 -39.63
CA SER A 124 -3.61 24.21 -38.57
C SER A 124 -2.76 24.51 -37.35
N VAL A 125 -2.86 25.74 -36.85
CA VAL A 125 -2.11 26.23 -35.68
C VAL A 125 -3.05 26.85 -34.67
N LEU A 126 -2.73 26.68 -33.39
CA LEU A 126 -3.42 27.34 -32.29
C LEU A 126 -2.77 28.70 -32.01
N VAL A 127 -3.55 29.78 -32.05
CA VAL A 127 -3.09 31.10 -31.62
C VAL A 127 -3.08 31.15 -30.08
N ASN A 128 -2.10 31.86 -29.50
CA ASN A 128 -1.98 32.03 -28.06
C ASN A 128 -3.33 32.41 -27.42
N PHE A 129 -3.58 31.86 -26.23
CA PHE A 129 -4.85 31.95 -25.56
C PHE A 129 -4.95 33.16 -24.63
N ASP A 130 -3.83 33.69 -24.15
CA ASP A 130 -3.81 34.85 -23.26
C ASP A 130 -3.63 36.15 -24.04
N GLU A 131 -4.65 37.00 -24.02
CA GLU A 131 -4.66 38.30 -24.72
C GLU A 131 -3.51 39.21 -24.27
N ARG A 132 -3.11 39.14 -23.00
CA ARG A 132 -2.03 39.97 -22.44
C ARG A 132 -0.68 39.62 -23.06
N VAL A 133 -0.45 38.33 -23.31
CA VAL A 133 0.76 37.82 -23.96
C VAL A 133 0.80 38.32 -25.40
N ILE A 134 -0.30 38.21 -26.14
CA ILE A 134 -0.37 38.70 -27.52
C ILE A 134 -0.14 40.22 -27.58
N LYS A 135 -0.78 40.99 -26.70
CA LYS A 135 -0.59 42.45 -26.60
C LYS A 135 0.86 42.83 -26.29
N SER A 136 1.52 42.13 -25.36
CA SER A 136 2.93 42.38 -25.05
C SER A 136 3.87 42.14 -26.24
N CYS A 137 3.56 41.12 -27.07
CA CYS A 137 4.36 40.80 -28.26
C CYS A 137 4.06 41.73 -29.43
N LEU A 138 2.81 42.18 -29.60
CA LEU A 138 2.40 43.04 -30.72
C LEU A 138 2.58 44.55 -30.46
N LYS A 139 2.74 44.98 -29.20
CA LYS A 139 2.96 46.36 -28.72
C LYS A 139 2.11 47.43 -29.42
N ASN A 140 2.54 47.88 -30.61
CA ASN A 140 2.00 49.01 -31.36
C ASN A 140 1.12 48.61 -32.56
N ASN A 141 1.02 47.31 -32.90
CA ASN A 141 0.28 46.79 -34.06
C ASN A 141 -1.00 46.02 -33.66
N TRP A 142 -1.51 46.26 -32.44
CA TRP A 142 -2.72 45.61 -31.95
C TRP A 142 -3.98 46.20 -32.61
N ASP A 143 -4.80 45.33 -33.18
CA ASP A 143 -6.14 45.62 -33.70
C ASP A 143 -7.18 44.81 -32.89
N GLU A 144 -8.32 45.43 -32.54
CA GLU A 144 -9.43 44.76 -31.85
C GLU A 144 -9.97 43.56 -32.62
N ASN A 145 -9.77 43.52 -33.94
CA ASN A 145 -10.13 42.36 -34.77
C ASN A 145 -9.41 41.07 -34.35
N TYR A 146 -8.25 41.15 -33.69
CA TYR A 146 -7.53 39.97 -33.22
C TYR A 146 -8.23 39.23 -32.06
N ASN A 147 -9.14 39.89 -31.33
CA ASN A 147 -9.94 39.24 -30.28
C ASN A 147 -10.74 38.04 -30.80
N LYS A 148 -11.05 38.01 -32.09
CA LYS A 148 -11.78 36.91 -32.74
C LYS A 148 -10.92 35.65 -32.93
N ILE A 149 -9.59 35.78 -32.95
CA ILE A 149 -8.66 34.66 -33.19
C ILE A 149 -7.90 34.22 -31.93
N VAL A 150 -7.95 34.97 -30.82
CA VAL A 150 -7.31 34.59 -29.55
C VAL A 150 -7.82 33.22 -29.10
N GLY A 151 -6.90 32.28 -28.87
CA GLY A 151 -7.24 30.91 -28.48
C GLY A 151 -7.93 30.06 -29.55
N GLN A 152 -8.01 30.51 -30.81
CA GLN A 152 -8.63 29.76 -31.90
C GLN A 152 -7.61 28.98 -32.73
N ILE A 153 -8.08 27.90 -33.37
CA ILE A 153 -7.32 27.14 -34.35
C ILE A 153 -7.51 27.79 -35.72
N CYS A 154 -6.42 28.25 -36.33
CA CYS A 154 -6.43 28.92 -37.62
C CYS A 154 -5.62 28.12 -38.65
N LYS A 155 -5.93 28.26 -39.94
CA LYS A 155 -5.19 27.60 -41.03
C LYS A 155 -4.15 28.54 -41.61
N ILE A 156 -2.91 28.09 -41.80
CA ILE A 156 -1.85 28.90 -42.41
C ILE A 156 -2.08 28.99 -43.91
N ILE A 157 -2.18 30.21 -44.43
CA ILE A 157 -2.25 30.50 -45.87
C ILE A 157 -0.84 30.57 -46.43
N SER A 158 0.02 31.43 -45.89
CA SER A 158 1.38 31.64 -46.38
C SER A 158 2.27 32.30 -45.32
N LEU A 159 3.58 32.26 -45.53
CA LEU A 159 4.58 32.99 -44.73
C LEU A 159 4.83 34.35 -45.38
N LYS A 160 4.70 35.42 -44.60
CA LYS A 160 5.02 36.78 -45.07
C LYS A 160 6.52 37.02 -45.08
N SER A 161 6.96 38.02 -45.86
CA SER A 161 8.38 38.39 -45.99
C SER A 161 9.02 38.86 -44.67
N ASN A 162 8.21 39.30 -43.70
CA ASN A 162 8.64 39.71 -42.36
C ASN A 162 8.74 38.54 -41.36
N GLY A 163 8.41 37.30 -41.77
CA GLY A 163 8.44 36.11 -40.92
C GLY A 163 7.13 35.78 -40.20
N ASP A 164 6.10 36.61 -40.33
CA ASP A 164 4.77 36.37 -39.77
C ASP A 164 3.99 35.30 -40.56
N LEU A 165 3.09 34.60 -39.87
CA LEU A 165 2.13 33.68 -40.45
C LEU A 165 0.87 34.44 -40.87
N LEU A 166 0.46 34.27 -42.13
CA LEU A 166 -0.86 34.68 -42.59
C LEU A 166 -1.85 33.55 -42.28
N LEU A 167 -2.80 33.82 -41.39
CA LEU A 167 -3.77 32.87 -40.88
C LEU A 167 -5.16 33.13 -41.47
N ASN A 168 -5.89 32.08 -41.85
CA ASN A 168 -7.30 32.14 -42.19
C ASN A 168 -8.14 31.64 -41.01
N PHE A 169 -9.14 32.44 -40.62
CA PHE A 169 -10.19 32.04 -39.69
C PHE A 169 -11.53 32.63 -40.17
N ASN A 170 -12.54 31.77 -40.40
CA ASN A 170 -13.87 32.15 -40.89
C ASN A 170 -13.84 33.07 -42.14
N ASP A 171 -13.04 32.70 -43.16
CA ASP A 171 -12.86 33.45 -44.42
C ASP A 171 -12.27 34.86 -44.26
N THR A 172 -11.66 35.16 -43.11
CA THR A 172 -10.92 36.41 -42.86
C THR A 172 -9.45 36.12 -42.59
N GLU A 173 -8.57 37.00 -43.12
CA GLU A 173 -7.12 36.83 -43.05
C GLU A 173 -6.49 37.68 -41.94
N TYR A 174 -5.62 37.07 -41.14
CA TYR A 174 -4.95 37.69 -40.00
C TYR A 174 -3.43 37.50 -40.09
N SER A 175 -2.65 38.53 -39.72
CA SER A 175 -1.19 38.45 -39.62
C SER A 175 -0.78 38.15 -38.18
N MET A 176 -0.09 37.04 -37.91
CA MET A 176 0.36 36.69 -36.56
C MET A 176 1.84 36.33 -36.52
N PRO A 177 2.61 36.84 -35.54
CA PRO A 177 3.97 36.40 -35.27
C PRO A 177 4.04 34.90 -35.00
N ARG A 178 5.10 34.27 -35.50
CA ARG A 178 5.36 32.84 -35.32
C ARG A 178 5.40 32.43 -33.84
N ASP A 179 6.00 33.28 -32.99
CA ASP A 179 6.18 33.01 -31.56
C ASP A 179 4.86 32.91 -30.77
N LEU A 180 3.74 33.33 -31.35
CA LEU A 180 2.41 33.28 -30.75
C LEU A 180 1.56 32.11 -31.27
N CYS A 181 2.10 31.26 -32.15
CA CYS A 181 1.37 30.18 -32.81
C CYS A 181 1.94 28.80 -32.43
N TYR A 182 1.08 27.89 -32.01
CA TYR A 182 1.46 26.53 -31.61
C TYR A 182 0.97 25.49 -32.63
N LYS A 183 1.86 24.59 -33.04
CA LYS A 183 1.56 23.49 -33.94
C LYS A 183 0.87 22.40 -33.13
N ILE A 184 -0.29 21.94 -33.61
CA ILE A 184 -1.07 20.89 -32.95
C ILE A 184 -0.51 19.54 -33.39
N LEU A 185 -0.14 18.69 -32.43
CA LEU A 185 0.33 17.33 -32.72
C LEU A 185 -0.85 16.40 -33.06
N ASP A 186 -0.80 15.72 -34.21
CA ASP A 186 -1.80 14.72 -34.63
C ASP A 186 -1.70 13.41 -33.82
N PRO A 187 -2.82 12.68 -33.63
CA PRO A 187 -2.79 11.37 -32.98
C PRO A 187 -2.22 10.32 -33.94
N ILE A 188 -0.97 9.91 -33.72
CA ILE A 188 -0.39 8.75 -34.39
C ILE A 188 -1.04 7.47 -33.83
N LEU A 189 -1.62 6.67 -34.72
CA LEU A 189 -1.84 5.23 -34.56
C LEU A 189 -0.47 4.54 -34.68
N ASP A 190 0.00 3.87 -33.63
CA ASP A 190 0.59 2.53 -33.75
C ASP A 190 0.92 1.90 -32.40
N ASP A 191 0.78 0.57 -32.42
CA ASP A 191 0.93 -0.41 -31.36
C ASP A 191 2.34 -0.49 -30.75
N ASN A 192 2.36 -1.06 -29.55
CA ASN A 192 3.51 -1.49 -28.75
C ASN A 192 4.08 -0.46 -27.78
N TYR A 193 3.45 -0.33 -26.60
CA TYR A 193 4.18 -0.33 -25.33
C TYR A 193 3.31 -0.89 -24.20
N SER A 194 3.44 -2.18 -23.99
CA SER A 194 3.02 -2.90 -22.80
C SER A 194 3.92 -2.50 -21.63
N THR A 195 3.42 -1.77 -20.62
CA THR A 195 3.40 -2.21 -19.21
C THR A 195 2.89 -1.13 -18.26
N ALA A 196 1.75 -1.44 -17.65
CA ALA A 196 1.54 -1.35 -16.21
C ALA A 196 1.87 -0.02 -15.53
N ASN A 197 1.11 1.02 -15.86
CA ASN A 197 0.76 2.04 -14.87
C ASN A 197 -0.36 2.95 -15.38
N ASN A 198 -1.62 2.61 -15.10
CA ASN A 198 -2.75 3.55 -15.03
C ASN A 198 -3.89 2.89 -14.24
N LEU A 199 -3.58 2.49 -13.00
CA LEU A 199 -4.58 2.16 -11.97
C LEU A 199 -4.89 3.46 -11.21
N GLN A 200 -5.65 4.34 -11.87
CA GLN A 200 -6.41 5.44 -11.24
C GLN A 200 -7.31 6.19 -12.25
N GLU A 201 -7.17 5.96 -13.57
CA GLU A 201 -7.97 6.65 -14.60
C GLU A 201 -9.27 5.93 -15.02
N SER A 202 -9.41 4.62 -14.82
CA SER A 202 -10.66 3.92 -15.19
C SER A 202 -11.83 4.24 -14.25
N THR A 203 -11.56 4.59 -12.99
CA THR A 203 -12.57 5.11 -12.06
C THR A 203 -12.75 6.63 -12.19
N LYS A 204 -11.82 7.36 -12.83
CA LYS A 204 -12.05 8.75 -13.24
C LYS A 204 -12.90 8.81 -14.51
N ASN A 205 -12.80 7.88 -15.45
CA ASN A 205 -13.65 7.91 -16.64
C ASN A 205 -15.14 7.65 -16.35
N ALA A 206 -15.49 6.89 -15.31
CA ALA A 206 -16.87 6.81 -14.83
C ALA A 206 -17.29 8.00 -13.94
N VAL A 207 -16.34 8.80 -13.41
CA VAL A 207 -16.62 9.97 -12.55
C VAL A 207 -16.59 11.28 -13.32
N ASP A 208 -15.82 11.34 -14.41
CA ASP A 208 -15.68 12.46 -15.34
C ASP A 208 -16.64 12.34 -16.54
N ASN A 209 -17.10 11.14 -16.92
CA ASN A 209 -18.18 11.00 -17.91
C ASN A 209 -19.52 11.52 -17.39
N PHE A 210 -19.76 11.47 -16.09
CA PHE A 210 -20.96 12.08 -15.50
C PHE A 210 -20.82 13.59 -15.25
N LYS A 211 -19.59 14.13 -15.14
CA LYS A 211 -19.37 15.60 -15.15
C LYS A 211 -19.35 16.19 -16.56
N LYS A 212 -19.04 15.40 -17.60
CA LYS A 212 -19.09 15.83 -19.01
C LYS A 212 -20.50 15.94 -19.60
N HIS A 213 -21.54 15.50 -18.89
CA HIS A 213 -22.93 15.63 -19.33
C HIS A 213 -23.82 16.45 -18.37
N GLY A 214 -23.24 17.43 -17.67
CA GLY A 214 -23.97 18.46 -16.93
C GLY A 214 -23.63 19.85 -17.47
N PHE A 215 -24.53 20.39 -18.30
CA PHE A 215 -24.72 21.80 -18.67
C PHE A 215 -23.52 22.76 -18.51
N GLU A 216 -22.78 22.99 -19.60
CA GLU A 216 -22.63 24.33 -20.20
C GLU A 216 -21.94 24.26 -21.59
N ASN A 217 -22.66 24.78 -22.58
CA ASN A 217 -22.26 25.20 -23.94
C ASN A 217 -21.50 24.23 -24.86
N SER A 218 -22.19 23.20 -25.34
CA SER A 218 -21.97 22.68 -26.71
C SER A 218 -22.74 23.53 -27.71
N LYS A 219 -22.07 24.49 -28.35
CA LYS A 219 -22.44 24.93 -29.71
C LYS A 219 -21.99 23.84 -30.68
N THR A 220 -22.81 22.80 -30.81
CA THR A 220 -22.84 22.04 -32.06
C THR A 220 -23.61 22.89 -33.05
N ILE A 221 -22.88 23.39 -34.05
CA ILE A 221 -23.45 23.85 -35.31
C ILE A 221 -24.17 22.65 -35.90
N VAL A 222 -25.49 22.60 -35.70
CA VAL A 222 -26.38 21.85 -36.58
C VAL A 222 -26.80 22.83 -37.66
N ASN A 223 -26.43 22.48 -38.88
CA ASN A 223 -26.95 23.10 -40.09
C ASN A 223 -28.47 23.18 -40.04
N ASN A 224 -28.98 24.40 -40.16
CA ASN A 224 -30.28 24.79 -40.70
C ASN A 224 -31.38 23.72 -40.66
N THR A 225 -32.19 23.74 -39.60
CA THR A 225 -33.67 23.79 -39.65
C THR A 225 -34.19 23.98 -38.22
N ASP A 226 -34.97 25.05 -38.01
CA ASP A 226 -35.71 25.33 -36.77
C ASP A 226 -36.84 24.31 -36.53
N GLN A 227 -36.47 23.08 -36.16
CA GLN A 227 -37.34 22.20 -35.40
C GLN A 227 -36.68 21.98 -34.04
N ILE A 228 -37.16 22.71 -33.03
CA ILE A 228 -36.82 22.40 -31.63
C ILE A 228 -37.20 20.94 -31.43
N ASN A 229 -36.20 20.07 -31.21
CA ASN A 229 -36.46 18.70 -30.81
C ASN A 229 -37.23 18.76 -29.49
N ILE A 230 -38.53 18.45 -29.55
CA ILE A 230 -39.45 18.61 -28.42
C ILE A 230 -39.04 17.72 -27.24
N ALA A 231 -38.41 16.58 -27.51
CA ALA A 231 -37.83 15.71 -26.47
C ALA A 231 -36.64 16.40 -25.77
N ASP A 232 -35.78 17.10 -26.51
CA ASP A 232 -34.69 17.87 -25.91
C ASP A 232 -35.22 19.03 -25.05
N TYR A 233 -36.19 19.77 -25.58
CA TYR A 233 -36.86 20.82 -24.81
C TYR A 233 -37.50 20.25 -23.54
N PHE A 234 -38.23 19.13 -23.64
CA PHE A 234 -38.88 18.47 -22.52
C PHE A 234 -37.88 18.04 -21.43
N VAL A 235 -36.83 17.31 -21.81
CA VAL A 235 -35.80 16.84 -20.88
C VAL A 235 -35.09 18.03 -20.20
N LYS A 236 -34.80 19.09 -20.95
CA LYS A 236 -34.23 20.33 -20.40
C LYS A 236 -35.17 21.05 -19.43
N LYS A 237 -36.49 20.98 -19.62
CA LYS A 237 -37.44 21.52 -18.64
C LYS A 237 -37.54 20.66 -17.38
N CYS A 238 -37.41 19.35 -17.53
CA CYS A 238 -37.31 18.43 -16.40
C CYS A 238 -36.03 18.66 -15.59
N SER A 239 -34.88 18.88 -16.24
CA SER A 239 -33.60 19.16 -15.55
C SER A 239 -33.58 20.52 -14.83
N ASN A 240 -34.33 21.50 -15.34
CA ASN A 240 -34.35 22.85 -14.81
C ASN A 240 -35.44 23.10 -13.75
N GLY A 241 -36.21 22.09 -13.33
CA GLY A 241 -37.24 22.25 -12.30
C GLY A 241 -38.49 23.02 -12.76
N SER A 242 -38.75 23.13 -14.08
CA SER A 242 -39.88 23.92 -14.61
C SER A 242 -41.18 23.10 -14.72
N LEU A 243 -41.81 22.76 -13.60
CA LEU A 243 -43.01 21.90 -13.54
C LEU A 243 -44.15 22.32 -14.49
N ASN A 244 -44.50 23.62 -14.51
CA ASN A 244 -45.61 24.10 -15.36
C ASN A 244 -45.35 23.83 -16.85
N LYS A 245 -44.11 24.04 -17.30
CA LYS A 245 -43.71 23.78 -18.70
C LYS A 245 -43.68 22.28 -19.00
N VAL A 246 -43.28 21.45 -18.04
CA VAL A 246 -43.33 19.98 -18.16
C VAL A 246 -44.76 19.51 -18.35
N LYS A 247 -45.72 20.06 -17.58
CA LYS A 247 -47.16 19.80 -17.72
C LYS A 247 -47.68 20.22 -19.09
N GLU A 248 -47.44 21.47 -19.50
CA GLU A 248 -47.87 22.01 -20.79
C GLU A 248 -47.36 21.16 -21.98
N VAL A 249 -46.11 20.68 -21.91
CA VAL A 249 -45.53 19.83 -22.96
C VAL A 249 -46.19 18.46 -22.98
N LEU A 250 -46.44 17.83 -21.83
CA LEU A 250 -47.07 16.50 -21.77
C LEU A 250 -48.56 16.51 -22.10
N GLU A 251 -49.26 17.62 -21.87
CA GLU A 251 -50.62 17.83 -22.34
C GLU A 251 -50.70 17.85 -23.88
N LYS A 252 -49.71 18.46 -24.54
CA LYS A 252 -49.66 18.58 -26.01
C LYS A 252 -48.99 17.39 -26.71
N PHE A 253 -47.96 16.81 -26.10
CA PHE A 253 -47.06 15.83 -26.72
C PHE A 253 -46.79 14.64 -25.79
N ARG A 254 -47.82 13.86 -25.45
CA ARG A 254 -47.70 12.76 -24.47
C ARG A 254 -46.63 11.70 -24.81
N TYR A 255 -46.31 11.51 -26.09
CA TYR A 255 -45.30 10.53 -26.52
C TYR A 255 -43.88 10.84 -26.01
N VAL A 256 -43.58 12.11 -25.66
CA VAL A 256 -42.23 12.51 -25.21
C VAL A 256 -41.89 12.07 -23.77
N LEU A 257 -42.87 11.51 -23.05
CA LEU A 257 -42.75 11.16 -21.63
C LEU A 257 -41.50 10.32 -21.32
N ASP A 258 -41.27 9.27 -22.13
CA ASP A 258 -40.13 8.38 -22.01
C ASP A 258 -39.11 8.54 -23.15
N GLU A 259 -39.24 9.59 -23.96
CA GLU A 259 -38.27 9.90 -25.00
C GLU A 259 -36.97 10.40 -24.39
N LYS A 260 -35.87 10.11 -25.08
CA LYS A 260 -34.52 10.41 -24.59
C LYS A 260 -33.96 11.63 -25.32
N SER A 261 -33.39 12.55 -24.56
CA SER A 261 -32.46 13.56 -25.08
C SER A 261 -31.06 13.30 -24.53
N TYR A 262 -30.06 13.31 -25.41
CA TYR A 262 -28.68 12.92 -25.08
C TYR A 262 -28.61 11.59 -24.30
N GLY A 263 -29.48 10.64 -24.65
CA GLY A 263 -29.55 9.31 -24.03
C GLY A 263 -30.39 9.21 -22.74
N LYS A 264 -30.92 10.33 -22.21
CA LYS A 264 -31.60 10.39 -20.90
C LYS A 264 -33.06 10.81 -21.04
N THR A 265 -33.93 10.21 -20.24
CA THR A 265 -35.35 10.58 -20.11
C THR A 265 -35.54 11.81 -19.22
N GLY A 266 -36.72 12.43 -19.30
CA GLY A 266 -37.10 13.51 -18.39
C GLY A 266 -37.05 13.08 -16.92
N LEU A 267 -37.46 11.84 -16.62
CA LEU A 267 -37.44 11.27 -15.28
C LEU A 267 -36.00 11.11 -14.75
N GLN A 268 -35.08 10.57 -15.54
CA GLN A 268 -33.67 10.44 -15.13
C GLN A 268 -33.04 11.81 -14.87
N ALA A 269 -33.32 12.81 -15.72
CA ALA A 269 -32.80 14.17 -15.57
C ALA A 269 -33.34 14.87 -14.30
N SER A 270 -34.64 14.78 -14.02
CA SER A 270 -35.22 15.34 -12.79
C SER A 270 -34.73 14.62 -11.53
N CYS A 271 -34.51 13.30 -11.61
CA CYS A 271 -33.97 12.52 -10.49
C CYS A 271 -32.53 12.91 -10.12
N TYR A 272 -31.68 13.21 -11.11
CA TYR A 272 -30.31 13.68 -10.85
C TYR A 272 -30.27 15.03 -10.11
N HIS A 273 -31.18 15.94 -10.48
CA HIS A 273 -31.22 17.29 -9.91
C HIS A 273 -32.11 17.44 -8.67
N GLY A 274 -32.87 16.42 -8.29
CA GLY A 274 -33.68 16.45 -7.07
C GLY A 274 -35.05 17.12 -7.22
N HIS A 275 -35.56 17.29 -8.44
CA HIS A 275 -36.84 17.95 -8.69
C HIS A 275 -38.02 17.03 -8.36
N LEU A 276 -38.26 16.83 -7.07
CA LEU A 276 -39.21 15.85 -6.54
C LEU A 276 -40.65 16.04 -7.04
N ASP A 277 -41.08 17.28 -7.21
CA ASP A 277 -42.39 17.65 -7.76
C ASP A 277 -42.55 17.16 -9.21
N ILE A 278 -41.51 17.31 -10.03
CA ILE A 278 -41.45 16.79 -11.39
C ILE A 278 -41.39 15.28 -11.38
N VAL A 279 -40.56 14.66 -10.53
CA VAL A 279 -40.47 13.20 -10.41
C VAL A 279 -41.85 12.61 -10.11
N ASN A 280 -42.56 13.14 -9.10
CA ASN A 280 -43.91 12.70 -8.75
C ASN A 280 -44.89 12.88 -9.92
N PHE A 281 -44.85 14.02 -10.62
CA PHE A 281 -45.72 14.26 -11.75
C PHE A 281 -45.46 13.29 -12.91
N LEU A 282 -44.19 13.02 -13.24
CA LEU A 282 -43.82 12.10 -14.31
C LEU A 282 -44.22 10.65 -13.98
N LEU A 283 -43.99 10.20 -12.74
CA LEU A 283 -44.43 8.88 -12.28
C LEU A 283 -45.95 8.73 -12.35
N ASN A 284 -46.70 9.73 -11.86
CA ASN A 284 -48.17 9.76 -11.95
C ASN A 284 -48.68 9.83 -13.41
N SER A 285 -47.85 10.35 -14.32
CA SER A 285 -48.16 10.41 -15.75
C SER A 285 -47.88 9.09 -16.48
N GLY A 286 -47.30 8.09 -15.79
CA GLY A 286 -46.99 6.77 -16.33
C GLY A 286 -45.58 6.61 -16.89
N ALA A 287 -44.62 7.45 -16.47
CA ALA A 287 -43.22 7.31 -16.88
C ALA A 287 -42.65 5.95 -16.45
N GLN A 288 -41.84 5.34 -17.32
CA GLN A 288 -41.21 4.05 -17.05
C GLN A 288 -40.07 4.21 -16.03
N ILE A 289 -40.33 3.82 -14.77
CA ILE A 289 -39.42 4.04 -13.64
C ILE A 289 -38.04 3.38 -13.80
N ASP A 290 -38.00 2.17 -14.38
CA ASP A 290 -36.79 1.38 -14.59
C ASP A 290 -36.26 1.49 -16.04
N LYS A 291 -36.71 2.49 -16.81
CA LYS A 291 -36.14 2.72 -18.15
C LYS A 291 -34.67 3.08 -18.03
N THR A 292 -33.83 2.34 -18.73
CA THR A 292 -32.37 2.52 -18.71
C THR A 292 -31.92 3.47 -19.80
N ASP A 293 -30.82 4.19 -19.58
CA ASP A 293 -30.12 4.94 -20.63
C ASP A 293 -29.20 4.03 -21.49
N LEU A 294 -28.24 4.63 -22.21
CA LEU A 294 -27.25 3.89 -23.00
C LEU A 294 -26.22 3.17 -22.13
N ASP A 295 -25.99 3.59 -20.90
CA ASP A 295 -25.05 2.97 -19.96
C ASP A 295 -25.73 1.93 -19.06
N GLY A 296 -27.04 1.79 -19.19
CA GLY A 296 -27.85 0.86 -18.38
C GLY A 296 -28.34 1.49 -17.08
N ASP A 297 -28.12 2.79 -16.86
CA ASP A 297 -28.50 3.47 -15.62
C ASP A 297 -29.99 3.81 -15.62
N THR A 298 -30.66 3.51 -14.51
CA THR A 298 -32.08 3.81 -14.26
C THR A 298 -32.26 5.14 -13.53
N ALA A 299 -33.50 5.61 -13.37
CA ALA A 299 -33.79 6.80 -12.55
C ALA A 299 -33.21 6.71 -11.14
N LEU A 300 -33.18 5.51 -10.54
CA LEU A 300 -32.61 5.26 -9.21
C LEU A 300 -31.08 5.44 -9.19
N HIS A 301 -30.37 5.02 -10.24
CA HIS A 301 -28.94 5.29 -10.40
C HIS A 301 -28.66 6.80 -10.45
N TYR A 302 -29.46 7.55 -11.22
CA TYR A 302 -29.31 9.01 -11.33
C TYR A 302 -29.61 9.73 -10.00
N ALA A 303 -30.64 9.32 -9.27
CA ALA A 303 -30.95 9.88 -7.95
C ALA A 303 -29.81 9.61 -6.94
N CYS A 304 -29.27 8.39 -6.94
CA CYS A 304 -28.11 8.05 -6.12
C CYS A 304 -26.87 8.84 -6.55
N PHE A 305 -26.61 8.98 -7.85
CA PHE A 305 -25.45 9.73 -8.37
C PHE A 305 -25.53 11.23 -8.01
N GLY A 306 -26.73 11.81 -8.09
CA GLY A 306 -27.03 13.21 -7.79
C GLY A 306 -27.18 13.55 -6.31
N ASN A 307 -27.02 12.57 -5.40
CA ASN A 307 -27.22 12.71 -3.96
C ASN A 307 -28.62 13.23 -3.57
N GLN A 308 -29.67 12.59 -4.09
CA GLN A 308 -31.06 13.02 -3.89
C GLN A 308 -31.84 12.03 -3.03
N PRO A 309 -31.66 12.02 -1.70
CA PRO A 309 -32.24 11.00 -0.82
C PRO A 309 -33.77 10.96 -0.84
N GLU A 310 -34.44 12.11 -0.91
CA GLU A 310 -35.91 12.19 -0.97
C GLU A 310 -36.45 11.59 -2.28
N VAL A 311 -35.75 11.82 -3.38
CA VAL A 311 -36.08 11.22 -4.68
C VAL A 311 -35.82 9.72 -4.65
N VAL A 312 -34.69 9.27 -4.08
CA VAL A 312 -34.40 7.83 -3.89
C VAL A 312 -35.55 7.16 -3.14
N GLU A 313 -35.98 7.71 -2.00
CA GLU A 313 -37.08 7.12 -1.23
C GLU A 313 -38.40 7.12 -2.01
N THR A 314 -38.68 8.18 -2.78
CA THR A 314 -39.89 8.28 -3.61
C THR A 314 -39.91 7.24 -4.73
N LEU A 315 -38.77 7.03 -5.42
CA LEU A 315 -38.65 6.01 -6.46
C LEU A 315 -38.87 4.61 -5.89
N ILE A 316 -38.29 4.31 -4.73
CA ILE A 316 -38.45 3.01 -4.05
C ILE A 316 -39.92 2.77 -3.66
N LYS A 317 -40.59 3.79 -3.11
CA LYS A 317 -42.03 3.73 -2.77
C LYS A 317 -42.93 3.54 -4.00
N ASN A 318 -42.46 3.92 -5.18
CA ASN A 318 -43.12 3.69 -6.47
C ASN A 318 -42.62 2.40 -7.17
N ASN A 319 -42.07 1.45 -6.41
CA ASN A 319 -41.60 0.14 -6.87
C ASN A 319 -40.44 0.18 -7.89
N ALA A 320 -39.55 1.17 -7.80
CA ALA A 320 -38.28 1.12 -8.54
C ALA A 320 -37.46 -0.12 -8.14
N SER A 321 -36.81 -0.76 -9.10
CA SER A 321 -35.96 -1.92 -8.84
C SER A 321 -34.71 -1.51 -8.06
N LEU A 322 -34.65 -1.87 -6.77
CA LEU A 322 -33.53 -1.57 -5.87
C LEU A 322 -32.18 -2.16 -6.34
N ASN A 323 -32.26 -3.32 -7.00
CA ASN A 323 -31.12 -4.15 -7.37
C ASN A 323 -30.87 -4.14 -8.89
N CYS A 324 -31.39 -3.13 -9.61
CA CYS A 324 -31.11 -2.97 -11.03
C CYS A 324 -29.60 -2.80 -11.28
N LEU A 325 -29.13 -3.30 -12.42
CA LEU A 325 -27.71 -3.31 -12.77
C LEU A 325 -27.51 -2.52 -14.06
N ASN A 326 -26.53 -1.63 -14.07
CA ASN A 326 -26.09 -0.98 -15.30
C ASN A 326 -25.10 -1.87 -16.09
N LYS A 327 -24.55 -1.38 -17.21
CA LYS A 327 -23.63 -2.16 -18.06
C LYS A 327 -22.34 -2.58 -17.34
N ASN A 328 -21.91 -1.84 -16.32
CA ASN A 328 -20.77 -2.22 -15.48
C ASN A 328 -21.17 -3.15 -14.33
N SER A 329 -22.39 -3.70 -14.35
CA SER A 329 -22.98 -4.48 -13.27
C SER A 329 -23.03 -3.73 -11.93
N CYS A 330 -22.92 -2.40 -11.94
CA CYS A 330 -23.07 -1.60 -10.74
C CYS A 330 -24.56 -1.47 -10.41
N SER A 331 -24.91 -1.62 -9.14
CA SER A 331 -26.24 -1.27 -8.62
C SER A 331 -26.31 0.18 -8.15
N PRO A 332 -27.51 0.74 -7.88
CA PRO A 332 -27.64 2.08 -7.29
C PRO A 332 -26.86 2.23 -5.97
N LEU A 333 -26.76 1.15 -5.18
CA LEU A 333 -25.94 1.11 -3.97
C LEU A 333 -24.45 1.31 -4.27
N HIS A 334 -23.90 0.67 -5.32
CA HIS A 334 -22.51 0.91 -5.74
C HIS A 334 -22.28 2.38 -6.10
N VAL A 335 -23.22 3.00 -6.80
CA VAL A 335 -23.13 4.42 -7.18
C VAL A 335 -23.11 5.32 -5.94
N ALA A 336 -24.06 5.11 -5.01
CA ALA A 336 -24.14 5.89 -3.77
C ALA A 336 -22.88 5.71 -2.91
N VAL A 337 -22.37 4.48 -2.77
CA VAL A 337 -21.18 4.15 -1.99
C VAL A 337 -19.91 4.73 -2.63
N ASN A 338 -19.74 4.60 -3.95
CA ASN A 338 -18.57 5.14 -4.65
C ASN A 338 -18.46 6.67 -4.53
N LYS A 339 -19.60 7.35 -4.41
CA LYS A 339 -19.70 8.80 -4.21
C LYS A 339 -19.75 9.23 -2.75
N GLN A 340 -19.83 8.27 -1.81
CA GLN A 340 -19.93 8.50 -0.36
C GLN A 340 -21.20 9.26 0.05
N HIS A 341 -22.29 9.06 -0.68
CA HIS A 341 -23.58 9.71 -0.42
C HIS A 341 -24.36 8.96 0.66
N VAL A 342 -24.00 9.21 1.92
CA VAL A 342 -24.47 8.46 3.10
C VAL A 342 -25.98 8.38 3.19
N ASN A 343 -26.69 9.50 2.98
CA ASN A 343 -28.15 9.53 3.10
C ASN A 343 -28.84 8.61 2.07
N CYS A 344 -28.31 8.54 0.85
CA CYS A 344 -28.79 7.61 -0.17
C CYS A 344 -28.52 6.15 0.23
N VAL A 345 -27.31 5.86 0.72
CA VAL A 345 -26.95 4.52 1.24
C VAL A 345 -27.87 4.11 2.38
N ARG A 346 -28.10 5.00 3.36
CA ARG A 346 -28.97 4.76 4.52
C ARG A 346 -30.39 4.38 4.08
N ILE A 347 -30.94 5.09 3.09
CA ILE A 347 -32.27 4.79 2.56
C ILE A 347 -32.26 3.43 1.84
N LEU A 348 -31.31 3.18 0.93
CA LEU A 348 -31.23 1.90 0.22
C LEU A 348 -31.12 0.70 1.18
N VAL A 349 -30.28 0.80 2.21
CA VAL A 349 -30.12 -0.24 3.24
C VAL A 349 -31.38 -0.38 4.10
N LYS A 350 -32.04 0.73 4.47
CA LYS A 350 -33.32 0.72 5.19
C LYS A 350 -34.42 -0.05 4.44
N TYR A 351 -34.42 -0.01 3.10
CA TYR A 351 -35.36 -0.77 2.26
C TYR A 351 -34.81 -2.14 1.82
N ASN A 352 -33.82 -2.69 2.54
CA ASN A 352 -33.25 -4.04 2.32
C ASN A 352 -32.74 -4.27 0.88
N CYS A 353 -32.05 -3.29 0.30
CA CYS A 353 -31.30 -3.55 -0.95
C CYS A 353 -30.23 -4.63 -0.72
N ASN A 354 -29.90 -5.37 -1.78
CA ASN A 354 -28.90 -6.43 -1.69
C ASN A 354 -27.49 -5.81 -1.62
N THR A 355 -26.85 -5.92 -0.46
CA THR A 355 -25.50 -5.37 -0.18
C THR A 355 -24.36 -6.21 -0.74
N ASN A 356 -24.66 -7.36 -1.36
CA ASN A 356 -23.70 -8.34 -1.85
C ASN A 356 -23.60 -8.40 -3.38
N ILE A 357 -24.35 -7.56 -4.10
CA ILE A 357 -24.23 -7.49 -5.56
C ILE A 357 -22.77 -7.21 -5.92
N GLN A 358 -22.25 -7.95 -6.89
CA GLN A 358 -20.89 -7.77 -7.39
C GLN A 358 -20.91 -7.01 -8.72
N ASP A 359 -20.06 -6.00 -8.83
CA ASP A 359 -19.89 -5.24 -10.05
C ASP A 359 -19.08 -6.01 -11.12
N SER A 360 -18.75 -5.34 -12.22
CA SER A 360 -17.94 -5.92 -13.31
C SER A 360 -16.51 -6.32 -12.90
N TYR A 361 -16.00 -5.87 -11.75
CA TYR A 361 -14.73 -6.29 -11.16
C TYR A 361 -14.90 -7.40 -10.10
N GLY A 362 -16.14 -7.79 -9.80
CA GLY A 362 -16.47 -8.70 -8.71
C GLY A 362 -16.49 -8.00 -7.35
N ASP A 363 -16.34 -6.68 -7.30
CA ASP A 363 -16.32 -5.92 -6.05
C ASP A 363 -17.77 -5.72 -5.59
N THR A 364 -18.00 -5.94 -4.29
CA THR A 364 -19.27 -5.55 -3.64
C THR A 364 -19.20 -4.08 -3.23
N PRO A 365 -20.31 -3.41 -2.85
CA PRO A 365 -20.26 -2.04 -2.35
C PRO A 365 -19.30 -1.88 -1.16
N LEU A 366 -19.15 -2.91 -0.32
CA LEU A 366 -18.18 -2.87 0.78
C LEU A 366 -16.72 -2.98 0.28
N HIS A 367 -16.44 -3.67 -0.83
CA HIS A 367 -15.12 -3.63 -1.47
C HIS A 367 -14.80 -2.23 -2.00
N ASP A 368 -15.77 -1.56 -2.62
CA ASP A 368 -15.63 -0.22 -3.19
C ASP A 368 -15.23 0.83 -2.15
N ILE A 369 -15.90 0.84 -0.99
CA ILE A 369 -15.66 1.85 0.05
C ILE A 369 -14.30 1.68 0.73
N ILE A 370 -13.79 0.45 0.87
CA ILE A 370 -12.50 0.16 1.52
C ILE A 370 -11.35 0.90 0.82
N GLY A 371 -11.41 1.04 -0.50
CA GLY A 371 -10.40 1.72 -1.30
C GLY A 371 -10.50 3.24 -1.33
N LYS A 372 -11.55 3.83 -0.75
CA LYS A 372 -11.76 5.30 -0.73
C LYS A 372 -11.05 5.95 0.46
N LYS A 373 -10.93 7.28 0.40
CA LYS A 373 -10.47 8.09 1.54
C LYS A 373 -11.43 7.86 2.70
N MET A 374 -10.91 7.51 3.88
CA MET A 374 -11.73 7.42 5.10
C MET A 374 -12.10 8.82 5.58
N THR A 375 -13.33 9.21 5.29
CA THR A 375 -14.02 10.36 5.90
C THR A 375 -15.07 9.84 6.89
N ASN A 376 -15.69 10.74 7.66
CA ASN A 376 -16.75 10.36 8.59
C ASN A 376 -17.93 9.71 7.84
N GLU A 377 -18.25 10.21 6.65
CA GLU A 377 -19.25 9.68 5.75
C GLU A 377 -18.94 8.23 5.33
N ALA A 378 -17.69 7.97 4.96
CA ALA A 378 -17.27 6.61 4.59
C ALA A 378 -17.39 5.63 5.77
N ILE A 379 -17.05 6.07 7.00
CA ILE A 379 -17.18 5.25 8.20
C ILE A 379 -18.66 4.92 8.48
N GLU A 380 -19.56 5.90 8.34
CA GLU A 380 -21.00 5.68 8.52
C GLU A 380 -21.57 4.71 7.47
N ILE A 381 -21.13 4.82 6.21
CA ILE A 381 -21.48 3.88 5.14
C ILE A 381 -20.98 2.47 5.47
N ILE A 382 -19.73 2.34 5.93
CA ILE A 382 -19.17 1.06 6.38
C ILE A 382 -20.04 0.46 7.49
N ASP A 383 -20.51 1.29 8.43
CA ASP A 383 -21.39 0.83 9.51
C ASP A 383 -22.74 0.34 9.00
N PHE A 384 -23.38 1.04 8.05
CA PHE A 384 -24.62 0.55 7.45
C PHE A 384 -24.42 -0.77 6.69
N LEU A 385 -23.32 -0.90 5.94
CA LEU A 385 -23.05 -2.10 5.15
C LEU A 385 -22.65 -3.29 6.02
N ILE A 386 -21.76 -3.10 7.00
CA ILE A 386 -21.31 -4.18 7.89
C ILE A 386 -22.48 -4.68 8.74
N ASN A 387 -23.34 -3.78 9.22
CA ASN A 387 -24.49 -4.15 10.06
C ASN A 387 -25.67 -4.72 9.27
N SER A 388 -25.60 -4.74 7.93
CA SER A 388 -26.63 -5.41 7.12
C SER A 388 -26.73 -6.90 7.48
N PRO A 389 -27.95 -7.46 7.59
CA PRO A 389 -28.16 -8.84 8.04
C PRO A 389 -27.70 -9.87 7.00
N GLU A 390 -27.77 -9.51 5.72
CA GLU A 390 -27.45 -10.41 4.61
C GLU A 390 -25.98 -10.38 4.20
N LEU A 391 -25.11 -9.60 4.86
CA LEU A 391 -23.73 -9.43 4.43
C LEU A 391 -22.99 -10.78 4.31
N ASN A 392 -22.48 -11.06 3.11
CA ASN A 392 -21.70 -12.25 2.81
C ASN A 392 -20.22 -11.90 2.67
N PHE A 393 -19.42 -12.19 3.70
CA PHE A 393 -17.99 -11.94 3.70
C PHE A 393 -17.17 -12.97 2.90
N ASN A 394 -17.77 -14.09 2.47
CA ASN A 394 -17.10 -15.12 1.69
C ASN A 394 -17.01 -14.77 0.20
N LEU A 395 -17.72 -13.72 -0.25
CA LEU A 395 -17.64 -13.27 -1.63
C LEU A 395 -16.25 -12.73 -1.93
N VAL A 396 -15.71 -13.19 -3.05
CA VAL A 396 -14.42 -12.77 -3.58
C VAL A 396 -14.60 -12.02 -4.89
N ASN A 397 -13.84 -10.95 -5.06
CA ASN A 397 -13.79 -10.24 -6.34
C ASN A 397 -13.02 -11.04 -7.40
N LYS A 398 -12.98 -10.54 -8.65
CA LYS A 398 -12.27 -11.22 -9.75
C LYS A 398 -10.76 -11.34 -9.52
N ARG A 399 -10.21 -10.62 -8.55
CA ARG A 399 -8.81 -10.70 -8.12
C ARG A 399 -8.59 -11.71 -6.99
N GLY A 400 -9.64 -12.38 -6.52
CA GLY A 400 -9.60 -13.38 -5.45
C GLY A 400 -9.51 -12.79 -4.04
N PHE A 401 -9.84 -11.52 -3.85
CA PHE A 401 -9.88 -10.89 -2.53
C PHE A 401 -11.31 -10.91 -2.00
N ASN A 402 -11.49 -11.37 -0.77
CA ASN A 402 -12.70 -11.06 -0.02
C ASN A 402 -12.58 -9.67 0.64
N ILE A 403 -13.66 -9.19 1.26
CA ILE A 403 -13.71 -7.87 1.91
C ILE A 403 -12.64 -7.72 3.00
N PHE A 404 -12.32 -8.80 3.72
CA PHE A 404 -11.37 -8.79 4.81
C PHE A 404 -9.92 -8.71 4.30
N HIS A 405 -9.59 -9.50 3.27
CA HIS A 405 -8.32 -9.44 2.55
C HIS A 405 -8.12 -8.06 1.93
N GLN A 406 -9.14 -7.48 1.32
CA GLN A 406 -9.08 -6.15 0.72
C GLN A 406 -8.85 -5.07 1.79
N ALA A 407 -9.52 -5.14 2.95
CA ALA A 407 -9.30 -4.22 4.07
C ALA A 407 -7.86 -4.27 4.57
N CYS A 408 -7.32 -5.48 4.76
CA CYS A 408 -5.96 -5.70 5.22
C CYS A 408 -4.92 -5.26 4.16
N LEU A 409 -5.18 -5.53 2.88
CA LEU A 409 -4.32 -5.09 1.77
C LEU A 409 -4.23 -3.55 1.68
N LYS A 410 -5.36 -2.86 1.88
CA LYS A 410 -5.46 -1.40 1.72
C LYS A 410 -5.06 -0.60 2.95
N GLY A 411 -4.84 -1.24 4.09
CA GLY A 411 -4.49 -0.53 5.31
C GLY A 411 -5.69 -0.03 6.12
N ASN A 412 -6.91 -0.50 5.82
CA ASN A 412 -8.13 -0.01 6.47
C ASN A 412 -8.38 -0.74 7.80
N HIS A 413 -7.73 -0.24 8.86
CA HIS A 413 -7.87 -0.77 10.22
C HIS A 413 -9.31 -0.69 10.77
N ILE A 414 -10.10 0.31 10.37
CA ILE A 414 -11.49 0.50 10.84
C ILE A 414 -12.37 -0.66 10.37
N VAL A 415 -12.33 -0.98 9.07
CA VAL A 415 -13.09 -2.09 8.50
C VAL A 415 -12.58 -3.42 9.07
N THR A 416 -11.26 -3.57 9.18
CA THR A 416 -10.63 -4.78 9.73
C THR A 416 -11.13 -5.07 11.15
N GLU A 417 -11.12 -4.07 12.04
CA GLU A 417 -11.58 -4.21 13.43
C GLU A 417 -13.08 -4.51 13.51
N LYS A 418 -13.91 -3.81 12.72
CA LYS A 418 -15.36 -4.03 12.69
C LYS A 418 -15.70 -5.43 12.16
N LEU A 419 -15.02 -5.90 11.11
CA LEU A 419 -15.22 -7.25 10.58
C LEU A 419 -14.79 -8.32 11.58
N LEU A 420 -13.64 -8.18 12.25
CA LEU A 420 -13.20 -9.14 13.28
C LEU A 420 -14.16 -9.20 14.48
N LYS A 421 -14.74 -8.07 14.87
CA LYS A 421 -15.75 -8.04 15.94
C LYS A 421 -17.03 -8.78 15.56
N LYS A 422 -17.47 -8.69 14.30
CA LYS A 422 -18.71 -9.32 13.84
C LYS A 422 -18.51 -10.77 13.40
N PHE A 423 -17.38 -11.07 12.76
CA PHE A 423 -17.04 -12.36 12.17
C PHE A 423 -15.59 -12.75 12.55
N PRO A 424 -15.33 -13.28 13.75
CA PRO A 424 -13.99 -13.69 14.17
C PRO A 424 -13.36 -14.78 13.28
N GLU A 425 -14.19 -15.60 12.63
CA GLU A 425 -13.80 -16.72 11.77
C GLU A 425 -13.02 -16.31 10.52
N VAL A 426 -13.11 -15.03 10.10
CA VAL A 426 -12.46 -14.54 8.87
C VAL A 426 -10.94 -14.43 8.98
N ILE A 427 -10.41 -14.47 10.21
CA ILE A 427 -9.03 -14.08 10.53
C ILE A 427 -7.97 -14.90 9.77
N ASN A 428 -8.18 -16.21 9.64
CA ASN A 428 -7.23 -17.15 9.05
C ASN A 428 -7.67 -17.67 7.67
N ILE A 429 -8.60 -16.99 7.00
CA ILE A 429 -9.01 -17.39 5.64
C ILE A 429 -7.86 -17.08 4.66
N GLN A 430 -7.49 -18.07 3.85
CA GLN A 430 -6.55 -17.90 2.73
C GLN A 430 -7.32 -17.74 1.43
N LYS A 431 -6.84 -16.86 0.55
CA LYS A 431 -7.28 -16.84 -0.85
C LYS A 431 -6.54 -17.89 -1.69
N ASN A 432 -6.90 -18.01 -2.95
CA ASN A 432 -6.47 -19.10 -3.84
C ASN A 432 -4.94 -19.22 -4.04
N ASP A 433 -4.17 -18.15 -3.85
CA ASP A 433 -2.70 -18.17 -3.89
C ASP A 433 -2.04 -18.37 -2.51
N GLY A 434 -2.83 -18.72 -1.50
CA GLY A 434 -2.39 -19.04 -0.14
C GLY A 434 -2.16 -17.82 0.76
N TYR A 435 -2.36 -16.59 0.29
CA TYR A 435 -2.20 -15.44 1.18
C TYR A 435 -3.39 -15.33 2.14
N SER A 436 -3.08 -15.15 3.42
CA SER A 436 -4.03 -14.73 4.46
C SER A 436 -4.00 -13.21 4.65
N ALA A 437 -4.92 -12.70 5.47
CA ALA A 437 -4.95 -11.29 5.85
C ALA A 437 -3.63 -10.81 6.49
N LEU A 438 -3.01 -11.64 7.33
CA LEU A 438 -1.72 -11.34 7.96
C LEU A 438 -0.62 -11.17 6.91
N HIS A 439 -0.53 -12.07 5.93
CA HIS A 439 0.45 -11.97 4.85
C HIS A 439 0.31 -10.65 4.07
N LEU A 440 -0.92 -10.26 3.74
CA LEU A 440 -1.21 -9.03 2.99
C LEU A 440 -0.85 -7.78 3.80
N ALA A 441 -1.19 -7.75 5.09
CA ALA A 441 -0.85 -6.65 5.98
C ALA A 441 0.67 -6.51 6.16
N SER A 442 1.38 -7.65 6.34
CA SER A 442 2.83 -7.67 6.54
C SER A 442 3.60 -7.24 5.29
N LEU A 443 3.17 -7.70 4.11
CA LEU A 443 3.77 -7.32 2.84
C LEU A 443 3.64 -5.82 2.55
N ASN A 444 2.55 -5.19 2.99
CA ASN A 444 2.27 -3.78 2.72
C ASN A 444 2.65 -2.83 3.88
N GLY A 445 3.16 -3.35 4.99
CA GLY A 445 3.66 -2.52 6.10
C GLY A 445 2.56 -1.96 7.02
N HIS A 446 1.39 -2.60 7.09
CA HIS A 446 0.24 -2.05 7.82
C HIS A 446 0.25 -2.41 9.31
N LYS A 447 1.13 -1.77 10.10
CA LYS A 447 1.32 -2.06 11.54
C LYS A 447 0.03 -2.11 12.36
N LYS A 448 -0.84 -1.09 12.21
CA LYS A 448 -2.12 -1.02 12.94
C LYS A 448 -3.03 -2.22 12.70
N ILE A 449 -3.04 -2.77 11.48
CA ILE A 449 -3.83 -3.98 11.18
C ILE A 449 -3.22 -5.18 11.87
N ILE A 450 -1.89 -5.32 11.86
CA ILE A 450 -1.21 -6.42 12.53
C ILE A 450 -1.48 -6.39 14.03
N GLU A 451 -1.44 -5.22 14.66
CA GLU A 451 -1.85 -5.06 16.07
C GLU A 451 -3.29 -5.54 16.32
N CYS A 452 -4.23 -5.21 15.43
CA CYS A 452 -5.61 -5.71 15.50
C CYS A 452 -5.69 -7.23 15.33
N LEU A 453 -4.95 -7.81 14.38
CA LEU A 453 -4.92 -9.25 14.11
C LEU A 453 -4.30 -10.03 15.28
N LEU A 454 -3.22 -9.51 15.87
CA LEU A 454 -2.56 -10.09 17.05
C LEU A 454 -3.49 -10.10 18.27
N LYS A 455 -4.23 -9.00 18.51
CA LYS A 455 -5.27 -8.95 19.57
C LYS A 455 -6.34 -10.02 19.36
N ALA A 456 -6.65 -10.36 18.11
CA ALA A 456 -7.59 -11.41 17.74
C ALA A 456 -6.97 -12.82 17.65
N LYS A 457 -5.71 -13.00 18.08
CA LYS A 457 -4.98 -14.29 18.09
C LYS A 457 -4.86 -14.94 16.70
N VAL A 458 -4.43 -14.16 15.71
CA VAL A 458 -4.10 -14.65 14.37
C VAL A 458 -3.00 -15.72 14.41
N ASP A 459 -3.06 -16.69 13.49
CA ASP A 459 -1.99 -17.66 13.31
C ASP A 459 -0.81 -17.02 12.53
N LEU A 460 0.35 -16.95 13.17
CA LEU A 460 1.57 -16.34 12.63
C LEU A 460 2.31 -17.25 11.63
N GLU A 461 2.09 -18.56 11.75
CA GLU A 461 2.84 -19.58 11.02
C GLU A 461 2.11 -20.08 9.77
N MET A 462 0.99 -19.44 9.43
CA MET A 462 0.31 -19.64 8.16
C MET A 462 1.28 -19.45 6.99
N ARG A 463 1.07 -20.21 5.92
CA ARG A 463 1.98 -20.24 4.78
C ARG A 463 1.27 -20.01 3.46
N THR A 464 1.88 -19.20 2.60
CA THR A 464 1.43 -19.05 1.20
C THR A 464 1.72 -20.30 0.38
N ASN A 465 1.26 -20.33 -0.88
CA ASN A 465 1.58 -21.44 -1.79
C ASN A 465 3.09 -21.55 -2.09
N ARG A 466 3.88 -20.50 -1.83
CA ARG A 466 5.35 -20.52 -1.89
C ARG A 466 6.00 -20.86 -0.55
N ASN A 467 5.23 -21.42 0.36
CA ASN A 467 5.67 -21.78 1.71
C ASN A 467 6.16 -20.58 2.55
N GLN A 468 5.83 -19.33 2.17
CA GLN A 468 6.28 -18.12 2.87
C GLN A 468 5.35 -17.79 4.04
N THR A 469 5.92 -17.46 5.20
CA THR A 469 5.18 -16.90 6.35
C THR A 469 5.06 -15.38 6.25
N ALA A 470 4.21 -14.79 7.09
CA ALA A 470 4.06 -13.34 7.18
C ALA A 470 5.37 -12.64 7.56
N LEU A 471 6.20 -13.26 8.40
CA LEU A 471 7.52 -12.76 8.79
C LEU A 471 8.47 -12.70 7.58
N LEU A 472 8.53 -13.77 6.77
CA LEU A 472 9.36 -13.80 5.56
C LEU A 472 8.97 -12.70 4.56
N LEU A 473 7.67 -12.44 4.40
CA LEU A 473 7.19 -11.35 3.55
C LEU A 473 7.58 -9.96 4.09
N ALA A 474 7.47 -9.74 5.40
CA ALA A 474 7.88 -8.48 6.04
C ALA A 474 9.39 -8.23 5.86
N ILE A 475 10.20 -9.28 6.03
CA ILE A 475 11.64 -9.27 5.82
C ILE A 475 12.00 -8.93 4.37
N SER A 476 11.33 -9.57 3.39
CA SER A 476 11.56 -9.32 1.95
C SER A 476 11.29 -7.86 1.53
N LYS A 477 10.50 -7.13 2.32
CA LYS A 477 10.15 -5.72 2.11
C LYS A 477 10.91 -4.76 3.02
N PHE A 478 11.77 -5.26 3.91
CA PHE A 478 12.50 -4.47 4.88
C PHE A 478 11.57 -3.62 5.79
N ASN A 479 10.39 -4.16 6.10
CA ASN A 479 9.39 -3.47 6.93
C ASN A 479 9.70 -3.65 8.43
N PHE A 480 10.67 -2.88 8.94
CA PHE A 480 11.13 -2.97 10.34
C PHE A 480 10.02 -3.04 11.40
N PRO A 481 9.01 -2.15 11.42
CA PRO A 481 8.01 -2.16 12.49
C PRO A 481 7.15 -3.43 12.48
N ILE A 482 7.06 -4.09 11.33
CA ILE A 482 6.33 -5.36 11.17
C ILE A 482 7.21 -6.55 11.58
N ILE A 483 8.50 -6.51 11.25
CA ILE A 483 9.43 -7.56 11.66
C ILE A 483 9.50 -7.61 13.19
N GLU A 484 9.67 -6.44 13.82
CA GLU A 484 9.73 -6.31 15.27
C GLU A 484 8.46 -6.86 15.95
N ILE A 485 7.28 -6.36 15.55
CA ILE A 485 6.03 -6.80 16.19
C ILE A 485 5.74 -8.31 15.99
N LEU A 486 6.12 -8.90 14.86
CA LEU A 486 5.92 -10.34 14.63
C LEU A 486 6.89 -11.18 15.47
N VAL A 487 8.17 -10.78 15.55
CA VAL A 487 9.18 -11.50 16.32
C VAL A 487 8.92 -11.39 17.82
N GLU A 488 8.50 -10.21 18.31
CA GLU A 488 8.06 -10.02 19.70
C GLU A 488 6.86 -10.90 20.07
N ASN A 489 6.01 -11.23 19.10
CA ASN A 489 4.89 -12.15 19.28
C ASN A 489 5.25 -13.61 18.94
N TYR A 490 6.55 -13.95 19.02
CA TYR A 490 7.09 -15.30 18.87
C TYR A 490 6.90 -15.93 17.48
N ALA A 491 6.84 -15.13 16.40
CA ALA A 491 6.91 -15.67 15.05
C ALA A 491 8.24 -16.41 14.82
N ASN A 492 8.20 -17.54 14.13
CA ASN A 492 9.38 -18.37 13.91
C ASN A 492 10.39 -17.69 12.98
N VAL A 493 11.48 -17.17 13.55
CA VAL A 493 12.59 -16.53 12.83
C VAL A 493 13.34 -17.46 11.87
N ASN A 494 13.22 -18.77 12.09
CA ASN A 494 13.82 -19.83 11.26
C ASN A 494 12.84 -20.44 10.27
N ALA A 495 11.66 -19.82 10.07
CA ALA A 495 10.77 -20.20 8.98
C ALA A 495 11.51 -20.07 7.63
N TYR A 496 11.17 -20.97 6.71
CA TYR A 496 11.77 -21.05 5.37
C TYR A 496 10.68 -21.11 4.30
N ASP A 497 11.00 -20.71 3.07
CA ASP A 497 10.07 -20.72 1.93
C ASP A 497 10.18 -21.99 1.05
N GLU A 498 9.70 -21.96 -0.20
CA GLU A 498 9.74 -23.11 -1.12
C GLU A 498 11.16 -23.52 -1.54
N ASP A 499 12.11 -22.58 -1.48
CA ASP A 499 13.53 -22.79 -1.78
C ASP A 499 14.35 -23.09 -0.51
N MET A 500 13.67 -23.26 0.63
CA MET A 500 14.29 -23.40 1.95
C MET A 500 15.09 -22.15 2.37
N ASP A 501 14.78 -20.99 1.80
CA ASP A 501 15.40 -19.72 2.18
C ASP A 501 14.75 -19.20 3.47
N THR A 502 15.56 -19.01 4.50
CA THR A 502 15.13 -18.36 5.76
C THR A 502 15.14 -16.84 5.63
N GLY A 503 14.61 -16.13 6.65
CA GLY A 503 14.68 -14.67 6.68
C GLY A 503 16.09 -14.11 6.45
N LEU A 504 17.11 -14.77 6.99
CA LEU A 504 18.51 -14.39 6.77
C LEU A 504 18.94 -14.54 5.30
N HIS A 505 18.50 -15.59 4.60
CA HIS A 505 18.78 -15.76 3.17
C HIS A 505 18.15 -14.63 2.35
N LEU A 506 16.87 -14.30 2.62
CA LEU A 506 16.12 -13.28 1.90
C LEU A 506 16.73 -11.87 2.01
N ILE A 507 17.31 -11.53 3.17
CA ILE A 507 17.97 -10.24 3.40
C ILE A 507 19.30 -10.14 2.63
N SER A 508 20.00 -11.26 2.53
CA SER A 508 21.38 -11.34 2.03
C SER A 508 21.45 -11.32 0.50
N ASN A 509 20.36 -11.68 -0.19
CA ASN A 509 20.35 -11.85 -1.63
C ASN A 509 20.35 -10.49 -2.36
N GLU A 510 21.53 -10.03 -2.82
CA GLU A 510 21.67 -8.79 -3.60
C GLU A 510 21.20 -8.92 -5.05
N THR A 511 21.25 -10.12 -5.63
CA THR A 511 21.01 -10.36 -7.06
C THR A 511 20.83 -11.86 -7.32
N ILE A 512 19.69 -12.28 -7.87
CA ILE A 512 19.46 -13.31 -8.93
C ILE A 512 18.17 -14.13 -8.68
N TYR A 513 17.21 -13.96 -9.59
CA TYR A 513 16.80 -15.00 -10.55
C TYR A 513 16.70 -14.32 -11.91
N ASP A 514 17.82 -14.23 -12.63
CA ASP A 514 17.79 -14.29 -14.09
C ASP A 514 19.19 -14.46 -14.65
N LYS A 515 19.52 -15.70 -15.01
CA LYS A 515 20.34 -15.97 -16.18
C LYS A 515 19.84 -17.10 -17.06
N ASN A 516 18.89 -17.96 -16.66
CA ASN A 516 18.47 -19.13 -17.48
C ASN A 516 17.07 -19.71 -17.20
N SER A 517 16.03 -18.94 -16.84
CA SER A 517 14.67 -19.50 -16.75
C SER A 517 13.61 -18.60 -17.35
N GLU A 518 13.39 -18.75 -18.65
CA GLU A 518 12.11 -18.43 -19.28
C GLU A 518 11.02 -19.31 -18.65
N LYS A 519 10.37 -18.82 -17.58
CA LYS A 519 8.95 -19.02 -17.23
C LYS A 519 8.65 -18.52 -15.82
N ASN A 520 7.88 -17.43 -15.78
CA ASN A 520 6.89 -17.07 -14.76
C ASN A 520 7.30 -17.07 -13.28
N SER A 521 7.95 -16.01 -12.84
CA SER A 521 7.45 -15.07 -11.80
C SER A 521 8.62 -14.26 -11.23
N SER A 522 8.86 -13.10 -11.83
CA SER A 522 9.95 -12.20 -11.48
C SER A 522 9.81 -11.66 -10.04
N PRO A 523 10.80 -11.85 -9.15
CA PRO A 523 10.90 -11.09 -7.91
C PRO A 523 11.25 -9.64 -8.26
N ALA A 524 10.44 -8.70 -7.78
CA ALA A 524 10.60 -7.28 -8.07
C ALA A 524 11.99 -6.77 -7.62
N LYS A 525 12.74 -6.15 -8.54
CA LYS A 525 13.89 -5.29 -8.20
C LYS A 525 13.47 -4.34 -7.08
N ILE A 526 14.15 -4.38 -5.93
CA ILE A 526 13.92 -3.47 -4.81
C ILE A 526 14.09 -2.04 -5.32
N LYS A 527 13.04 -1.23 -5.24
CA LYS A 527 13.11 0.17 -5.67
C LYS A 527 13.84 0.97 -4.62
N LEU A 528 14.66 1.94 -5.03
CA LEU A 528 15.34 2.88 -4.13
C LEU A 528 14.36 3.61 -3.17
N SER A 529 13.09 3.74 -3.57
CA SER A 529 12.00 4.27 -2.73
C SER A 529 11.64 3.39 -1.53
N ASP A 530 11.75 2.06 -1.64
CA ASP A 530 11.41 1.13 -0.57
C ASP A 530 12.51 1.12 0.49
N LEU A 531 13.76 1.32 0.07
CA LEU A 531 14.91 1.51 0.97
C LEU A 531 14.78 2.81 1.77
N ASN A 532 14.43 3.93 1.13
CA ASN A 532 14.26 5.21 1.83
C ASN A 532 13.11 5.17 2.86
N LYS A 533 12.00 4.48 2.55
CA LYS A 533 10.91 4.26 3.52
C LYS A 533 11.35 3.37 4.69
N ALA A 534 12.15 2.34 4.43
CA ALA A 534 12.69 1.50 5.49
C ALA A 534 13.58 2.32 6.44
N ILE A 535 14.38 3.27 5.91
CA ILE A 535 15.19 4.20 6.72
C ILE A 535 14.31 5.14 7.56
N GLU A 536 13.25 5.72 7.00
CA GLU A 536 12.32 6.58 7.75
C GLU A 536 11.62 5.84 8.91
N ASN A 537 11.37 4.54 8.74
CA ASN A 537 10.71 3.69 9.75
C ASN A 537 11.65 3.21 10.87
N LEU A 538 12.97 3.34 10.73
CA LEU A 538 13.94 2.95 11.78
C LEU A 538 13.70 3.71 13.09
N ASN A 539 13.28 4.97 13.00
CA ASN A 539 13.01 5.83 14.17
C ASN A 539 11.75 5.44 14.96
N GLN A 540 10.97 4.46 14.49
CA GLN A 540 9.71 4.04 15.11
C GLN A 540 9.82 2.70 15.88
N CYS A 541 11.03 2.14 15.99
CA CYS A 541 11.29 0.81 16.54
C CYS A 541 12.15 0.90 17.81
N GLU A 542 11.77 0.23 18.90
CA GLU A 542 12.43 0.35 20.20
C GLU A 542 13.63 -0.61 20.31
N PHE A 543 13.44 -1.89 19.98
CA PHE A 543 14.48 -2.92 20.10
C PHE A 543 15.48 -2.88 18.94
N ILE A 544 15.04 -2.46 17.76
CA ILE A 544 15.95 -2.25 16.62
C ILE A 544 16.89 -1.06 16.90
N SER A 545 16.44 -0.05 17.67
CA SER A 545 17.31 1.06 18.09
C SER A 545 18.45 0.58 18.99
N GLU A 546 18.18 -0.35 19.92
CA GLU A 546 19.22 -0.99 20.73
C GLU A 546 20.25 -1.74 19.86
N VAL A 547 19.79 -2.47 18.83
CA VAL A 547 20.69 -3.14 17.87
C VAL A 547 21.58 -2.12 17.16
N ILE A 548 21.03 -0.99 16.69
CA ILE A 548 21.79 0.08 16.04
C ILE A 548 22.83 0.70 16.97
N GLU A 549 22.53 0.82 18.27
CA GLU A 549 23.49 1.31 19.25
C GLU A 549 24.70 0.39 19.39
N THR A 550 24.45 -0.93 19.46
CA THR A 550 25.51 -1.95 19.59
C THR A 550 26.37 -2.12 18.33
N LEU A 551 25.86 -1.75 17.15
CA LEU A 551 26.58 -1.92 15.89
C LEU A 551 27.75 -0.93 15.73
N PRO A 552 28.84 -1.30 15.03
CA PRO A 552 29.89 -0.36 14.64
C PRO A 552 29.31 0.78 13.78
N LYS A 553 29.88 1.99 13.89
CA LYS A 553 29.39 3.21 13.19
C LYS A 553 29.17 3.00 11.68
N GLU A 554 30.00 2.18 11.05
CA GLU A 554 29.96 1.88 9.61
C GLU A 554 28.72 1.07 9.20
N PHE A 555 28.11 0.30 10.11
CA PHE A 555 26.94 -0.55 9.84
C PHE A 555 25.62 0.02 10.32
N LYS A 556 25.63 1.14 11.06
CA LYS A 556 24.41 1.77 11.58
C LYS A 556 23.44 2.25 10.50
N SER A 557 23.91 2.40 9.26
CA SER A 557 23.08 2.74 8.09
C SER A 557 22.75 1.54 7.21
N ASN A 558 23.33 0.36 7.48
CA ASN A 558 23.14 -0.83 6.66
C ASN A 558 21.92 -1.63 7.14
N ILE A 559 20.76 -1.32 6.56
CA ILE A 559 19.46 -1.95 6.85
C ILE A 559 19.53 -3.47 6.89
N ARG A 560 20.25 -4.10 5.95
CA ARG A 560 20.36 -5.56 5.88
C ARG A 560 21.07 -6.13 7.10
N VAL A 561 22.18 -5.50 7.49
CA VAL A 561 22.95 -5.92 8.67
C VAL A 561 22.14 -5.72 9.95
N ILE A 562 21.40 -4.61 10.04
CA ILE A 562 20.52 -4.33 11.19
C ILE A 562 19.47 -5.44 11.35
N ILE A 563 18.73 -5.78 10.29
CA ILE A 563 17.72 -6.85 10.37
C ILE A 563 18.39 -8.21 10.62
N ALA A 564 19.50 -8.51 9.96
CA ALA A 564 20.20 -9.78 10.16
C ALA A 564 20.66 -9.95 11.62
N VAL A 565 21.27 -8.93 12.22
CA VAL A 565 21.67 -8.96 13.63
C VAL A 565 20.46 -9.05 14.56
N TYR A 566 19.37 -8.33 14.26
CA TYR A 566 18.13 -8.42 15.03
C TYR A 566 17.55 -9.85 15.01
N LEU A 567 17.47 -10.47 13.83
CA LEU A 567 17.00 -11.86 13.70
C LEU A 567 17.93 -12.84 14.42
N ILE A 568 19.25 -12.66 14.30
CA ILE A 568 20.25 -13.49 15.00
C ILE A 568 20.05 -13.38 16.52
N LYS A 569 19.93 -12.17 17.08
CA LYS A 569 19.61 -11.95 18.50
C LYS A 569 18.34 -12.68 18.96
N ASN A 570 17.37 -12.85 18.06
CA ASN A 570 16.12 -13.56 18.32
C ASN A 570 16.17 -15.05 17.93
N GLY A 571 17.36 -15.64 17.74
CA GLY A 571 17.55 -17.08 17.54
C GLY A 571 17.59 -17.55 16.09
N ALA A 572 17.80 -16.65 15.12
CA ALA A 572 17.97 -17.05 13.72
C ALA A 572 19.28 -17.80 13.49
N ASN A 573 19.20 -18.93 12.78
CA ASN A 573 20.34 -19.80 12.50
C ASN A 573 21.13 -19.31 11.27
N LEU A 574 22.33 -18.79 11.52
CA LEU A 574 23.27 -18.31 10.52
C LEU A 574 23.75 -19.42 9.55
N TYR A 575 23.80 -20.67 10.01
CA TYR A 575 24.29 -21.82 9.25
C TYR A 575 23.17 -22.66 8.62
N SER A 576 21.93 -22.18 8.67
CA SER A 576 20.84 -22.79 7.92
C SER A 576 21.21 -22.82 6.44
N ARG A 577 20.96 -23.96 5.78
CA ARG A 577 21.26 -24.15 4.37
C ARG A 577 19.98 -24.26 3.57
N ASN A 578 19.91 -23.52 2.48
CA ASN A 578 18.79 -23.58 1.55
C ASN A 578 18.87 -24.82 0.63
N LYS A 579 17.93 -24.93 -0.31
CA LYS A 579 17.86 -26.03 -1.28
C LYS A 579 19.11 -26.15 -2.16
N TYR A 580 19.85 -25.05 -2.33
CA TYR A 580 21.11 -24.99 -3.06
C TYR A 580 22.35 -25.28 -2.20
N ASN A 581 22.14 -25.68 -0.94
CA ASN A 581 23.19 -25.94 0.06
C ASN A 581 24.05 -24.69 0.37
N LEU A 582 23.48 -23.50 0.16
CA LEU A 582 24.09 -22.21 0.48
C LEU A 582 23.58 -21.72 1.83
N SER A 583 24.45 -21.10 2.61
CA SER A 583 24.12 -20.38 3.84
C SER A 583 23.95 -18.88 3.57
N CYS A 584 23.33 -18.13 4.49
CA CYS A 584 23.20 -16.68 4.34
C CYS A 584 24.57 -15.96 4.21
N LEU A 585 25.62 -16.52 4.82
CA LEU A 585 26.99 -15.99 4.73
C LEU A 585 27.56 -16.04 3.31
N ASP A 586 27.12 -16.96 2.47
CA ASP A 586 27.60 -17.11 1.09
C ASP A 586 27.11 -15.95 0.20
N PHE A 587 26.04 -15.26 0.60
CA PHE A 587 25.45 -14.16 -0.15
C PHE A 587 26.02 -12.78 0.23
N PHE A 588 26.59 -12.62 1.42
CA PHE A 588 27.29 -11.39 1.80
C PHE A 588 28.68 -11.36 1.14
N LYS A 589 28.93 -10.41 0.25
CA LYS A 589 30.24 -10.27 -0.42
C LYS A 589 31.32 -9.68 0.49
N ASP A 590 30.92 -8.89 1.47
CA ASP A 590 31.82 -8.20 2.38
C ASP A 590 32.23 -9.09 3.56
N GLU A 591 33.53 -9.38 3.67
CA GLU A 591 34.11 -10.17 4.75
C GLU A 591 33.94 -9.51 6.13
N PHE A 592 33.83 -8.18 6.19
CA PHE A 592 33.64 -7.47 7.46
C PHE A 592 32.22 -7.69 8.00
N THR A 593 31.21 -7.61 7.13
CA THR A 593 29.81 -7.98 7.43
C THR A 593 29.71 -9.42 7.93
N LYS A 594 30.35 -10.39 7.26
CA LYS A 594 30.35 -11.79 7.70
C LYS A 594 30.90 -11.96 9.10
N LYS A 595 32.05 -11.34 9.39
CA LYS A 595 32.70 -11.42 10.71
C LYS A 595 31.77 -10.92 11.83
N ILE A 596 31.10 -9.80 11.60
CA ILE A 596 30.15 -9.24 12.58
C ILE A 596 28.98 -10.18 12.81
N LEU A 597 28.36 -10.72 11.75
CA LEU A 597 27.25 -11.66 11.91
C LEU A 597 27.67 -12.92 12.68
N ILE A 598 28.88 -13.43 12.43
CA ILE A 598 29.46 -14.57 13.16
C ILE A 598 29.73 -14.20 14.63
N GLU A 599 30.25 -13.01 14.91
CA GLU A 599 30.51 -12.54 16.26
C GLU A 599 29.22 -12.46 17.09
N TYR A 600 28.18 -11.81 16.55
CA TYR A 600 26.87 -11.74 17.21
C TYR A 600 26.25 -13.13 17.40
N TYR A 601 26.35 -14.01 16.41
CA TYR A 601 25.86 -15.39 16.52
C TYR A 601 26.63 -16.21 17.58
N SER A 602 27.94 -16.01 17.69
CA SER A 602 28.79 -16.71 18.66
C SER A 602 28.53 -16.23 20.10
N ASN A 603 28.34 -14.93 20.28
CA ASN A 603 28.01 -14.34 21.58
C ASN A 603 26.68 -14.88 22.13
N LEU A 604 25.68 -15.06 21.27
CA LEU A 604 24.42 -15.70 21.66
C LEU A 604 24.60 -17.16 22.10
N ASN A 605 25.45 -17.93 21.42
CA ASN A 605 25.71 -19.32 21.83
C ASN A 605 26.48 -19.40 23.17
N CYS A 606 27.21 -18.36 23.57
CA CYS A 606 27.77 -18.22 24.91
C CYS A 606 26.68 -17.93 25.96
N ASP A 607 25.67 -17.11 25.65
CA ASP A 607 24.53 -16.82 26.54
C ASP A 607 23.47 -17.94 26.59
N ILE A 608 23.31 -18.69 25.49
CA ILE A 608 22.42 -19.87 25.40
C ILE A 608 22.95 -21.01 26.30
N ASN A 609 24.27 -21.10 26.53
CA ASN A 609 24.84 -22.05 27.49
C ASN A 609 24.54 -21.69 28.96
N LEU A 610 24.12 -20.45 29.26
CA LEU A 610 23.64 -20.02 30.58
C LEU A 610 22.11 -20.13 30.73
N SER A 611 21.36 -19.97 29.63
CA SER A 611 19.88 -19.98 29.64
C SER A 611 19.23 -21.33 29.28
N ARG A 612 19.96 -22.28 28.69
CA ARG A 612 19.48 -23.67 28.45
C ARG A 612 19.27 -24.49 29.73
N LEU A 613 19.67 -23.99 30.90
CA LEU A 613 19.33 -24.59 32.20
C LEU A 613 17.92 -24.21 32.68
N SER A 614 17.19 -23.35 31.96
CA SER A 614 15.87 -22.89 32.38
C SER A 614 14.95 -22.61 31.19
N LEU A 615 14.47 -23.66 30.49
CA LEU A 615 13.16 -23.70 29.80
C LEU A 615 13.05 -25.01 29.01
N ASN A 616 12.76 -26.11 29.72
CA ASN A 616 12.05 -27.23 29.13
C ASN A 616 10.58 -26.82 28.98
N TYR A 617 9.99 -26.93 27.79
CA TYR A 617 8.73 -27.62 27.52
C TYR A 617 8.26 -27.41 26.07
N GLY A 618 8.00 -28.52 25.38
CA GLY A 618 6.83 -28.63 24.49
C GLY A 618 7.05 -28.48 22.98
N LEU A 619 7.70 -29.46 22.34
CA LEU A 619 7.46 -29.75 20.92
C LEU A 619 7.07 -31.21 20.75
N LYS A 620 5.83 -31.45 20.31
CA LYS A 620 5.39 -32.73 19.78
C LYS A 620 5.94 -32.85 18.35
N SER A 621 6.95 -33.69 18.14
CA SER A 621 7.34 -34.19 16.81
C SER A 621 6.95 -35.66 16.66
N ASN A 622 6.66 -36.02 15.41
CA ASN A 622 6.10 -37.29 14.95
C ASN A 622 6.87 -38.53 15.44
N GLU A 623 6.16 -39.64 15.63
CA GLU A 623 6.64 -40.90 16.24
C GLU A 623 7.78 -41.62 15.47
N SER A 624 8.18 -41.14 14.29
CA SER A 624 9.22 -41.78 13.46
C SER A 624 10.65 -41.23 13.62
N ASP A 625 10.84 -40.08 14.29
CA ASP A 625 12.14 -39.40 14.41
C ASP A 625 12.80 -39.57 15.80
N ARG A 626 12.31 -40.52 16.60
CA ARG A 626 12.78 -40.74 17.98
C ARG A 626 13.87 -41.79 18.08
N CYS A 627 14.77 -41.59 19.05
CA CYS A 627 15.88 -42.46 19.35
C CYS A 627 15.40 -43.86 19.67
N LYS A 628 15.90 -44.87 18.95
CA LYS A 628 15.50 -46.27 19.12
C LYS A 628 15.85 -46.89 20.49
N LEU A 629 16.55 -46.16 21.36
CA LEU A 629 16.94 -46.62 22.70
C LEU A 629 16.21 -45.93 23.85
N CYS A 630 15.99 -44.61 23.77
CA CYS A 630 15.31 -43.88 24.83
C CYS A 630 13.89 -43.46 24.48
N ASP A 631 13.48 -43.49 23.21
CA ASP A 631 12.15 -43.07 22.72
C ASP A 631 11.68 -41.65 23.11
N GLU A 632 12.57 -40.88 23.73
CA GLU A 632 12.34 -39.54 24.26
C GLU A 632 12.99 -38.46 23.40
N GLU A 633 14.24 -38.70 22.95
CA GLU A 633 15.04 -37.72 22.22
C GLU A 633 15.07 -38.00 20.71
N PRO A 634 15.22 -36.98 19.85
CA PRO A 634 15.31 -37.17 18.41
C PRO A 634 16.62 -37.86 17.98
N ILE A 635 16.57 -38.60 16.88
CA ILE A 635 17.74 -39.21 16.25
C ILE A 635 18.66 -38.10 15.72
N THR A 636 19.85 -37.98 16.30
CA THR A 636 20.79 -36.86 16.04
C THR A 636 22.21 -37.31 15.71
N VAL A 637 22.51 -38.62 15.79
CA VAL A 637 23.86 -39.16 15.54
C VAL A 637 23.91 -40.08 14.34
N THR A 638 24.92 -39.90 13.51
CA THR A 638 25.26 -40.77 12.37
C THR A 638 26.49 -41.61 12.71
N PHE A 639 26.42 -42.92 12.45
CA PHE A 639 27.53 -43.84 12.71
C PHE A 639 28.35 -44.12 11.45
N LEU A 640 29.67 -43.88 11.50
CA LEU A 640 30.60 -44.18 10.41
C LEU A 640 31.32 -45.52 10.63
N PRO A 641 31.53 -46.35 9.58
CA PRO A 641 31.31 -46.07 8.15
C PRO A 641 29.91 -46.42 7.61
N CYS A 642 29.00 -46.94 8.45
CA CYS A 642 27.72 -47.50 7.98
C CYS A 642 26.63 -46.48 7.65
N ASN A 643 26.82 -45.19 7.94
CA ASN A 643 25.89 -44.08 7.71
C ASN A 643 24.47 -44.21 8.31
N HIS A 644 24.24 -45.19 9.19
CA HIS A 644 22.93 -45.32 9.87
C HIS A 644 22.74 -44.25 10.94
N LYS A 645 21.49 -43.75 11.04
CA LYS A 645 21.02 -42.76 12.00
C LYS A 645 19.94 -43.39 12.87
N CYS A 646 20.31 -43.85 14.07
CA CYS A 646 19.43 -44.69 14.89
C CYS A 646 19.18 -44.15 16.30
N VAL A 647 20.02 -43.24 16.78
CA VAL A 647 20.05 -42.84 18.20
C VAL A 647 20.33 -41.34 18.40
N CYS A 648 19.97 -40.83 19.58
CA CYS A 648 20.34 -39.50 20.05
C CYS A 648 21.81 -39.44 20.53
N ILE A 649 22.31 -38.23 20.78
CA ILE A 649 23.69 -37.96 21.25
C ILE A 649 23.98 -38.73 22.55
N ASP A 650 23.10 -38.65 23.54
CA ASP A 650 23.31 -39.23 24.87
C ASP A 650 23.36 -40.77 24.83
N CYS A 651 22.44 -41.37 24.07
CA CYS A 651 22.42 -42.82 23.89
C CYS A 651 23.60 -43.31 23.03
N SER A 652 24.15 -42.46 22.15
CA SER A 652 25.26 -42.85 21.28
C SER A 652 26.55 -43.14 22.05
N ILE A 653 26.76 -42.54 23.23
CA ILE A 653 28.03 -42.54 23.97
C ILE A 653 28.55 -43.97 24.21
N ARG A 654 27.66 -44.88 24.62
CA ARG A 654 28.03 -46.25 25.03
C ARG A 654 28.02 -47.29 23.91
N ILE A 655 27.54 -46.92 22.72
CA ILE A 655 27.36 -47.84 21.59
C ILE A 655 28.69 -48.01 20.85
N LYS A 656 29.09 -49.27 20.64
CA LYS A 656 30.32 -49.65 19.94
C LYS A 656 30.07 -50.37 18.60
N LYS A 657 28.84 -50.83 18.37
CA LYS A 657 28.37 -51.46 17.12
C LYS A 657 27.03 -50.87 16.74
N CYS A 658 26.81 -50.60 15.46
CA CYS A 658 25.55 -50.05 14.95
C CYS A 658 24.38 -50.99 15.31
N LEU A 659 23.25 -50.41 15.72
CA LEU A 659 22.06 -51.18 16.09
C LEU A 659 21.32 -51.77 14.88
N GLU A 660 21.52 -51.21 13.68
CA GLU A 660 20.86 -51.67 12.45
C GLU A 660 21.69 -52.67 11.66
N CYS A 661 22.99 -52.43 11.49
CA CYS A 661 23.84 -53.31 10.67
C CYS A 661 24.92 -54.06 11.46
N HIS A 662 24.98 -53.88 12.79
CA HIS A 662 25.97 -54.50 13.69
C HIS A 662 27.44 -54.24 13.35
N HIS A 663 27.71 -53.33 12.42
CA HIS A 663 29.06 -52.92 12.06
C HIS A 663 29.73 -52.16 13.20
N VAL A 664 31.04 -52.34 13.38
CA VAL A 664 31.81 -51.64 14.42
C VAL A 664 31.88 -50.15 14.07
N ILE A 665 31.51 -49.30 15.02
CA ILE A 665 31.48 -47.84 14.84
C ILE A 665 32.90 -47.31 15.04
N LYS A 666 33.43 -46.62 14.03
CA LYS A 666 34.75 -45.98 14.10
C LYS A 666 34.66 -44.52 14.53
N GLU A 667 33.65 -43.81 14.02
CA GLU A 667 33.42 -42.41 14.33
C GLU A 667 31.92 -42.15 14.50
N LYS A 668 31.59 -41.19 15.37
CA LYS A 668 30.23 -40.74 15.64
C LYS A 668 30.19 -39.26 15.29
N VAL A 669 29.27 -38.89 14.41
CA VAL A 669 29.11 -37.49 14.01
C VAL A 669 27.68 -37.04 14.30
N ASP A 670 27.54 -35.79 14.75
CA ASP A 670 26.22 -35.17 14.92
C ASP A 670 25.60 -34.79 13.55
N LEU A 671 24.39 -34.21 13.56
CA LEU A 671 23.72 -33.72 12.34
C LEU A 671 24.50 -32.64 11.59
N ASN A 672 25.47 -31.99 12.25
CA ASN A 672 26.29 -30.91 11.71
C ASN A 672 27.66 -31.40 11.20
N GLY A 673 27.95 -32.70 11.33
CA GLY A 673 29.22 -33.31 10.92
C GLY A 673 30.35 -33.17 11.95
N THR A 674 30.05 -32.73 13.18
CA THR A 674 31.02 -32.58 14.26
C THR A 674 31.37 -33.94 14.85
N ASN A 675 32.67 -34.24 15.03
CA ASN A 675 33.12 -35.52 15.56
C ASN A 675 32.90 -35.58 17.09
N LEU A 676 32.05 -36.51 17.53
CA LEU A 676 31.68 -36.71 18.94
C LEU A 676 32.63 -37.69 19.67
N ASN A 677 33.81 -37.97 19.11
CA ASN A 677 34.83 -38.76 19.79
C ASN A 677 35.46 -37.94 20.92
N PHE A 678 34.82 -37.96 22.09
CA PHE A 678 35.31 -37.33 23.31
C PHE A 678 36.73 -37.82 23.64
N SER A 679 37.68 -36.88 23.77
CA SER A 679 39.04 -37.18 24.24
C SER A 679 38.96 -37.74 25.67
N LYS A 680 39.56 -38.91 25.88
CA LYS A 680 39.60 -39.59 27.19
C LYS A 680 40.23 -38.75 28.32
N THR A 681 40.95 -37.68 28.00
CA THR A 681 41.66 -36.85 28.98
C THR A 681 40.73 -35.87 29.71
N GLU A 682 39.82 -35.19 29.01
CA GLU A 682 38.93 -34.19 29.62
C GLU A 682 37.83 -34.83 30.49
N PHE A 683 37.34 -36.00 30.08
CA PHE A 683 36.32 -36.74 30.82
C PHE A 683 36.85 -37.31 32.15
N SER A 684 38.13 -37.70 32.20
CA SER A 684 38.74 -38.25 33.42
C SER A 684 38.94 -37.17 34.49
N GLU A 685 39.36 -35.97 34.09
CA GLU A 685 39.53 -34.84 35.01
C GLU A 685 38.18 -34.32 35.55
N LEU A 686 37.15 -34.29 34.70
CA LEU A 686 35.80 -33.91 35.11
C LEU A 686 35.17 -34.95 36.04
N LEU A 687 35.35 -36.25 35.77
CA LEU A 687 34.87 -37.31 36.66
C LEU A 687 35.55 -37.28 38.02
N GLU A 688 36.86 -36.99 38.07
CA GLU A 688 37.59 -36.87 39.33
C GLU A 688 37.11 -35.66 40.15
N LYS A 689 36.84 -34.52 39.49
CA LYS A 689 36.22 -33.34 40.13
C LYS A 689 34.81 -33.62 40.64
N VAL A 690 33.97 -34.31 39.86
CA VAL A 690 32.61 -34.68 40.30
C VAL A 690 32.68 -35.65 41.48
N LYS A 691 33.55 -36.65 41.43
CA LYS A 691 33.75 -37.61 42.53
C LYS A 691 34.21 -36.92 43.82
N ASN A 692 35.14 -35.97 43.73
CA ASN A 692 35.61 -35.19 44.89
C ASN A 692 34.49 -34.31 45.48
N MET A 693 33.60 -33.75 44.65
CA MET A 693 32.43 -33.00 45.13
C MET A 693 31.37 -33.90 45.77
N GLU A 694 31.15 -35.10 45.23
CA GLU A 694 30.22 -36.09 45.81
C GLU A 694 30.72 -36.61 47.16
N GLU A 695 32.01 -36.94 47.28
CA GLU A 695 32.64 -37.35 48.54
C GLU A 695 32.59 -36.22 49.59
N ALA A 696 32.75 -34.95 49.17
CA ALA A 696 32.64 -33.80 50.06
C ALA A 696 31.22 -33.59 50.63
N GLN A 697 30.17 -34.04 49.92
CA GLN A 697 28.77 -33.94 50.35
C GLN A 697 28.27 -35.18 51.12
N GLN A 698 29.03 -36.26 51.19
CA GLN A 698 28.66 -37.47 51.93
C GLN A 698 28.93 -37.36 53.43
N CYS A 699 28.06 -37.95 54.24
CA CYS A 699 28.16 -37.95 55.68
C CYS A 699 29.44 -38.68 56.12
N PRO A 700 30.31 -38.04 56.91
CA PRO A 700 31.60 -38.61 57.31
C PRO A 700 31.48 -39.86 58.21
N ILE A 701 30.28 -40.18 58.69
CA ILE A 701 30.03 -41.32 59.58
C ILE A 701 29.58 -42.55 58.79
N CYS A 702 28.61 -42.41 57.88
CA CYS A 702 28.08 -43.53 57.12
C CYS A 702 28.63 -43.63 55.70
N MET A 703 29.24 -42.56 55.16
CA MET A 703 29.73 -42.44 53.78
C MET A 703 28.69 -42.70 52.68
N GLU A 704 27.43 -43.00 53.04
CA GLU A 704 26.37 -43.36 52.10
C GLU A 704 25.35 -42.23 51.90
N ARG A 705 25.06 -41.44 52.95
CA ARG A 705 23.99 -40.43 52.95
C ARG A 705 24.56 -39.02 52.89
N LYS A 706 23.88 -38.09 52.23
CA LYS A 706 24.31 -36.68 52.16
C LYS A 706 24.25 -35.98 53.53
N LYS A 707 25.14 -35.00 53.73
CA LYS A 707 25.14 -34.13 54.93
C LYS A 707 23.93 -33.19 54.87
N ASP A 708 23.01 -33.31 55.82
CA ASP A 708 21.76 -32.54 55.87
C ASP A 708 21.48 -31.96 57.27
N THR A 709 22.34 -32.22 58.25
CA THR A 709 22.20 -31.78 59.64
C THR A 709 23.51 -31.16 60.14
N THR A 710 23.45 -29.93 60.63
CA THR A 710 24.57 -29.18 61.21
C THR A 710 24.44 -29.09 62.72
N PHE A 711 25.56 -29.24 63.43
CA PHE A 711 25.66 -28.96 64.86
C PHE A 711 26.09 -27.52 65.12
N GLN A 712 25.83 -26.97 66.31
CA GLN A 712 26.28 -25.62 66.68
C GLN A 712 27.79 -25.37 66.49
N CYS A 713 28.62 -26.41 66.64
CA CYS A 713 30.07 -26.35 66.36
C CYS A 713 30.43 -26.27 64.86
N GLY A 714 29.46 -26.15 63.96
CA GLY A 714 29.65 -26.03 62.50
C GLY A 714 29.83 -27.34 61.74
N HIS A 715 29.98 -28.48 62.44
CA HIS A 715 30.18 -29.78 61.80
C HIS A 715 28.87 -30.40 61.30
N THR A 716 28.93 -31.06 60.15
CA THR A 716 27.76 -31.57 59.42
C THR A 716 27.77 -33.09 59.23
N VAL A 717 26.61 -33.71 59.38
CA VAL A 717 26.36 -35.15 59.21
C VAL A 717 24.98 -35.37 58.58
N CYS A 718 24.65 -36.62 58.21
CA CYS A 718 23.28 -36.94 57.84
C CYS A 718 22.38 -37.06 59.09
N ASN A 719 21.09 -36.82 58.90
CA ASN A 719 20.06 -36.79 59.93
C ASN A 719 19.87 -38.15 60.60
N PHE A 720 20.25 -39.23 59.92
CA PHE A 720 20.22 -40.57 60.51
C PHE A 720 21.37 -40.76 61.50
N CYS A 721 22.61 -40.44 61.09
CA CYS A 721 23.79 -40.54 61.96
C CYS A 721 23.80 -39.47 63.05
N SER A 722 23.08 -38.35 62.88
CA SER A 722 22.99 -37.31 63.90
C SER A 722 22.17 -37.74 65.12
N LYS A 723 21.16 -38.62 64.96
CA LYS A 723 20.23 -39.02 66.03
C LYS A 723 20.90 -39.59 67.29
N PRO A 724 21.77 -40.62 67.20
CA PRO A 724 22.40 -41.22 68.38
C PRO A 724 23.53 -40.38 68.99
N LEU A 725 24.01 -39.33 68.30
CA LEU A 725 25.14 -38.55 68.77
C LEU A 725 24.73 -37.60 69.91
N VAL A 726 25.41 -37.75 71.05
CA VAL A 726 25.37 -36.82 72.18
C VAL A 726 26.52 -35.81 72.10
N ASN A 727 27.66 -36.23 71.54
CA ASN A 727 28.83 -35.38 71.30
C ASN A 727 29.18 -35.39 69.81
N CYS A 728 29.73 -34.27 69.31
CA CYS A 728 30.15 -34.16 67.93
C CYS A 728 31.29 -35.13 67.63
N HIS A 729 31.15 -35.97 66.62
CA HIS A 729 32.17 -36.95 66.23
C HIS A 729 33.51 -36.33 65.75
N ILE A 730 33.54 -35.04 65.38
CA ILE A 730 34.75 -34.34 64.93
C ILE A 730 35.40 -33.58 66.09
N CYS A 731 34.70 -32.62 66.72
CA CYS A 731 35.28 -31.79 67.79
C CYS A 731 35.01 -32.29 69.22
N ARG A 732 34.23 -33.36 69.40
CA ARG A 732 33.87 -33.99 70.70
C ARG A 732 33.08 -33.13 71.68
N GLU A 733 32.69 -31.91 71.29
CA GLU A 733 31.81 -31.04 72.09
C GLU A 733 30.39 -31.62 72.19
N LYS A 734 29.69 -31.30 73.30
CA LYS A 734 28.32 -31.76 73.53
C LYS A 734 27.37 -31.09 72.55
N ILE A 735 26.55 -31.88 71.86
CA ILE A 735 25.57 -31.38 70.88
C ILE A 735 24.35 -30.86 71.64
N ILE A 736 24.16 -29.54 71.65
CA ILE A 736 23.01 -28.87 72.30
C ILE A 736 21.83 -28.78 71.32
N THR A 737 22.09 -28.44 70.05
CA THR A 737 21.07 -28.31 69.01
C THR A 737 21.53 -28.98 67.70
N LYS A 738 20.56 -29.56 66.99
CA LYS A 738 20.75 -30.21 65.68
C LYS A 738 19.87 -29.47 64.67
N ILE A 739 20.48 -28.77 63.72
CA ILE A 739 19.79 -27.91 62.75
C ILE A 739 19.77 -28.63 61.40
N ARG A 740 18.61 -28.79 60.76
CA ARG A 740 18.54 -29.33 59.40
C ARG A 740 18.81 -28.24 58.37
N ILE A 741 19.67 -28.53 57.39
CA ILE A 741 20.09 -27.58 56.35
C ILE A 741 19.07 -27.56 55.20
N TYR A 742 18.39 -28.69 54.96
CA TYR A 742 17.38 -28.84 53.92
C TYR A 742 16.06 -29.27 54.58
N GLU A 743 15.08 -28.39 54.63
CA GLU A 743 13.69 -28.76 54.87
C GLU A 743 13.08 -29.11 53.52
N ASN A 744 12.64 -30.37 53.37
CA ASN A 744 11.71 -30.75 52.31
C ASN A 744 10.30 -30.41 52.77
#